data_AF-A2DY13-F1
#
_entry.id   AF-A2DY13-F1
#
_cell.length_a   1.000
_cell.length_b   1.000
_cell.length_c   1.000
_cell.angle_alpha   90.00
_cell.angle_beta   90.00
_cell.angle_gamma   90.00
#
_symmetry.space_group_name_H-M   'P 1'
#
loop_
_entity.id
_entity.type
_entity.pdbx_description
1 polymer ?
#
loop_
_entity_poly.entity_id
_entity_poly.type
_entity_poly.pdbx_seq_one_letter_code
_entity_poly.pdbx_strand_id
1 'polypeptide(L)'
;MELLRECWNKRITPEQFISLIPEQQEIEFSKHLLSICGSDFQPCTLFLDYLEKLLHKPSVCEEVFCNISDYDKSGLISLLKYKGQILFNHLDVGSENAAKCALNALSLCLETGDQSQSLEIIDKLTETSKFGILIASSRMYFPTEFEEISHRAKNVILNPNVQSSIPFPMNLLRRALFSPKITKAVLFSRHDLTLMTLSNIILDSPDPTCLSFLELPTFYHLYLHAVTNYLTNPSLHSAFLVTNLLVRVYVKLTGGDTEKLSVDRYSDVYLPELLSKLQNLSHDESEFLSENRENCDYLNQSTDYSTLSSILINNEISINDSDLIEYTLKNPSFSSEIVDHVSGIVRKYDTDFKSFIISVLNHFDDFLNLMIRQHKFFTFLQTVLNLSLSMIDRDPVEDFEMYLYFGLSLIRTAWGTGNKNLRQEIEVFIQGQDSENMKHFLTQFLHPHEHPNYIVLDKNYRFNTLVKFMKKLNENSKFELTLNDVTSPNYILILIKALDVDDPRPIIDLLRQKKLPHFPCVDILFRQILTKNGLQTKRQLVWKRVDYDTIMQNRPEVINDITPMLIDQLNMISHDDNLQDEFNDILTIWSAWSDLFGFDVFCSFLIEKVVWKTAHAYVPDDASSLFGSVAFVLCLLVNGDEKMIDKAIEIGLKSINEYETSMTVCVGLSQFILSFVCVCTGDWMKRFTRVINESMDIIYQDFGKGDPEFFALSIIKTSLLMPSLQTAIPDDVVHALLKVDDAKCIIDYFIVKSDSQKSNSDISNSEFQIDPDVDLL
;
A
#
# COMPACT_ATOMS: atom_id res chain seq x y z
N MET A 1 -66.66 8.55 2.50
CA MET A 1 -67.37 7.44 3.17
C MET A 1 -68.32 6.68 2.26
N GLU A 2 -69.19 7.33 1.48
CA GLU A 2 -70.12 6.62 0.57
C GLU A 2 -69.40 5.76 -0.47
N LEU A 3 -68.35 6.29 -1.11
CA LEU A 3 -67.51 5.53 -2.05
C LEU A 3 -66.88 4.29 -1.39
N LEU A 4 -66.31 4.42 -0.19
CA LEU A 4 -65.71 3.29 0.54
C LEU A 4 -66.75 2.22 0.88
N ARG A 5 -67.96 2.64 1.28
CA ARG A 5 -69.08 1.74 1.56
C ARG A 5 -69.56 1.02 0.30
N GLU A 6 -69.60 1.70 -0.84
CA GLU A 6 -69.90 1.07 -2.12
C GLU A 6 -68.83 0.08 -2.56
N CYS A 7 -67.55 0.46 -2.47
CA CYS A 7 -66.42 -0.41 -2.80
C CYS A 7 -66.40 -1.67 -1.92
N TRP A 8 -66.67 -1.50 -0.62
CA TRP A 8 -66.83 -2.60 0.33
C TRP A 8 -67.96 -3.55 -0.06
N ASN A 9 -69.16 -3.00 -0.30
CA ASN A 9 -70.34 -3.80 -0.66
C ASN A 9 -70.20 -4.52 -2.00
N LYS A 10 -69.50 -3.91 -2.96
CA LYS A 10 -69.24 -4.46 -4.30
C LYS A 10 -68.01 -5.38 -4.36
N ARG A 11 -67.26 -5.54 -3.26
CA ARG A 11 -66.00 -6.31 -3.19
C ARG A 11 -65.00 -5.91 -4.28
N ILE A 12 -64.86 -4.60 -4.47
CA ILE A 12 -63.90 -4.02 -5.42
C ILE A 12 -62.49 -4.44 -5.00
N THR A 13 -61.65 -4.82 -5.98
CA THR A 13 -60.25 -5.15 -5.67
C THR A 13 -59.42 -3.89 -5.46
N PRO A 14 -58.29 -3.93 -4.74
CA PRO A 14 -57.43 -2.77 -4.56
C PRO A 14 -56.97 -2.11 -5.88
N GLU A 15 -56.76 -2.89 -6.95
CA GLU A 15 -56.41 -2.38 -8.28
C GLU A 15 -57.57 -1.61 -8.92
N GLN A 16 -58.78 -2.14 -8.79
CA GLN A 16 -59.99 -1.46 -9.28
C GLN A 16 -60.29 -0.21 -8.45
N PHE A 17 -59.98 -0.23 -7.16
CA PHE A 17 -60.22 0.87 -6.24
C PHE A 17 -59.44 2.14 -6.64
N ILE A 18 -58.16 2.02 -7.02
CA ILE A 18 -57.36 3.16 -7.49
C ILE A 18 -58.03 3.84 -8.69
N SER A 19 -58.54 3.05 -9.65
CA SER A 19 -59.17 3.61 -10.86
C SER A 19 -60.47 4.37 -10.60
N LEU A 20 -61.05 4.22 -9.41
CA LEU A 20 -62.28 4.90 -9.00
C LEU A 20 -62.01 6.23 -8.27
N ILE A 21 -60.76 6.51 -7.90
CA ILE A 21 -60.38 7.73 -7.19
C ILE A 21 -59.85 8.76 -8.20
N PRO A 22 -60.42 9.97 -8.26
CA PRO A 22 -59.85 11.05 -9.06
C PRO A 22 -58.46 11.43 -8.54
N GLU A 23 -57.48 11.61 -9.44
CA GLU A 23 -56.08 11.91 -9.06
C GLU A 23 -55.96 13.09 -8.07
N GLN A 24 -56.80 14.12 -8.24
CA GLN A 24 -56.82 15.32 -7.39
C GLN A 24 -57.31 15.07 -5.96
N GLN A 25 -57.91 13.90 -5.68
CA GLN A 25 -58.50 13.56 -4.38
C GLN A 25 -57.73 12.46 -3.64
N GLU A 26 -56.65 11.93 -4.21
CA GLU A 26 -55.92 10.78 -3.66
C GLU A 26 -55.32 11.02 -2.27
N ILE A 27 -54.82 12.23 -2.02
CA ILE A 27 -54.28 12.67 -0.73
C ILE A 27 -55.40 12.74 0.33
N GLU A 28 -56.50 13.41 -0.01
CA GLU A 28 -57.69 13.51 0.85
C GLU A 28 -58.27 12.12 1.17
N PHE A 29 -58.35 11.22 0.19
CA PHE A 29 -58.79 9.84 0.40
C PHE A 29 -57.84 9.06 1.32
N SER A 30 -56.53 9.22 1.15
CA SER A 30 -55.52 8.61 2.03
C SER A 30 -55.69 9.09 3.48
N LYS A 31 -55.93 10.39 3.70
CA LYS A 31 -56.19 10.97 5.02
C LYS A 31 -57.40 10.35 5.72
N HIS A 32 -58.51 10.21 4.99
CA HIS A 32 -59.72 9.61 5.53
C HIS A 32 -59.56 8.11 5.80
N LEU A 33 -58.87 7.37 4.93
CA LEU A 33 -58.59 5.94 5.12
C LEU A 33 -57.68 5.70 6.33
N LEU A 34 -56.64 6.53 6.51
CA LEU A 34 -55.77 6.48 7.67
C LEU A 34 -56.53 6.68 8.99
N SER A 35 -57.44 7.66 9.04
CA SER A 35 -58.28 7.88 10.22
C SER A 35 -59.21 6.70 10.53
N ILE A 36 -59.74 6.01 9.51
CA ILE A 36 -60.56 4.81 9.71
C ILE A 36 -59.70 3.66 10.23
N CYS A 37 -58.52 3.46 9.65
CA CYS A 37 -57.57 2.44 10.06
C CYS A 37 -56.90 2.70 11.42
N GLY A 38 -56.95 3.94 11.93
CA GLY A 38 -56.43 4.32 13.25
C GLY A 38 -57.43 4.20 14.41
N SER A 39 -58.70 3.85 14.13
CA SER A 39 -59.73 3.68 15.16
C SER A 39 -59.45 2.50 16.11
N ASP A 40 -60.02 2.52 17.33
CA ASP A 40 -59.78 1.52 18.40
C ASP A 40 -60.12 0.05 18.04
N PHE A 41 -60.67 -0.20 16.86
CA PHE A 41 -61.01 -1.53 16.36
C PHE A 41 -59.89 -2.08 15.47
N GLN A 42 -59.74 -3.42 15.44
CA GLN A 42 -58.76 -4.05 14.56
C GLN A 42 -58.99 -3.59 13.11
N PRO A 43 -57.98 -2.96 12.47
CA PRO A 43 -58.16 -2.33 11.17
C PRO A 43 -58.51 -3.37 10.12
N CYS A 44 -59.43 -3.01 9.23
CA CYS A 44 -59.82 -3.92 8.17
C CYS A 44 -58.69 -4.07 7.15
N THR A 45 -58.27 -5.31 6.89
CA THR A 45 -57.18 -5.62 5.94
C THR A 45 -57.43 -5.07 4.55
N LEU A 46 -58.68 -5.09 4.06
CA LEU A 46 -59.02 -4.54 2.74
C LEU A 46 -58.82 -3.03 2.67
N PHE A 47 -59.05 -2.28 3.76
CA PHE A 47 -58.80 -0.84 3.79
C PHE A 47 -57.31 -0.53 3.86
N LEU A 48 -56.53 -1.38 4.55
CA LEU A 48 -55.07 -1.29 4.52
C LEU A 48 -54.51 -1.64 3.13
N ASP A 49 -55.10 -2.60 2.41
CA ASP A 49 -54.72 -2.91 1.02
C ASP A 49 -55.08 -1.77 0.06
N TYR A 50 -56.22 -1.10 0.25
CA TYR A 50 -56.57 0.12 -0.51
C TYR A 50 -55.58 1.27 -0.26
N LEU A 51 -55.18 1.45 1.01
CA LEU A 51 -54.24 2.47 1.41
C LEU A 51 -52.83 2.18 0.87
N GLU A 52 -52.37 0.93 0.93
CA GLU A 52 -51.11 0.50 0.32
C GLU A 52 -51.07 0.81 -1.18
N LYS A 53 -52.16 0.51 -1.90
CA LYS A 53 -52.26 0.80 -3.33
C LYS A 53 -52.25 2.29 -3.66
N LEU A 54 -52.88 3.13 -2.86
CA LEU A 54 -52.80 4.58 -3.01
C LEU A 54 -51.38 5.09 -2.75
N LEU A 55 -50.74 4.60 -1.69
CA LEU A 55 -49.37 4.94 -1.32
C LEU A 55 -48.33 4.28 -2.23
N HIS A 56 -48.70 3.43 -3.18
CA HIS A 56 -47.79 2.93 -4.21
C HIS A 56 -47.46 4.00 -5.26
N LYS A 57 -48.18 5.13 -5.25
CA LYS A 57 -47.82 6.32 -6.02
C LYS A 57 -46.80 7.14 -5.22
N PRO A 58 -45.57 7.36 -5.74
CA PRO A 58 -44.52 8.07 -5.01
C PRO A 58 -44.98 9.42 -4.44
N SER A 59 -45.69 10.22 -5.24
CA SER A 59 -46.17 11.55 -4.82
C SER A 59 -47.13 11.51 -3.64
N VAL A 60 -47.99 10.49 -3.55
CA VAL A 60 -48.95 10.32 -2.45
C VAL A 60 -48.22 9.80 -1.21
N CYS A 61 -47.30 8.86 -1.39
CA CYS A 61 -46.45 8.37 -0.29
C CYS A 61 -45.62 9.49 0.31
N GLU A 62 -45.00 10.31 -0.54
CA GLU A 62 -44.19 11.45 -0.15
C GLU A 62 -44.98 12.48 0.64
N GLU A 63 -46.16 12.87 0.15
CA GLU A 63 -47.03 13.80 0.86
C GLU A 63 -47.43 13.28 2.25
N VAL A 64 -47.82 12.00 2.35
CA VAL A 64 -48.30 11.41 3.60
C VAL A 64 -47.18 11.29 4.66
N PHE A 65 -46.00 10.83 4.26
CA PHE A 65 -44.89 10.60 5.19
C PHE A 65 -43.99 11.82 5.41
N CYS A 66 -43.99 12.83 4.54
CA CYS A 66 -43.32 14.10 4.83
C CYS A 66 -44.15 14.96 5.80
N ASN A 67 -45.48 14.89 5.72
CA ASN A 67 -46.41 15.70 6.52
C ASN A 67 -47.16 14.88 7.59
N ILE A 68 -46.49 13.96 8.30
CA ILE A 68 -47.11 13.02 9.27
C ILE A 68 -48.00 13.72 10.31
N SER A 69 -47.70 14.97 10.67
CA SER A 69 -48.51 15.76 11.61
C SER A 69 -49.97 15.92 11.19
N ASP A 70 -50.25 15.84 9.89
CA ASP A 70 -51.55 16.14 9.31
C ASP A 70 -52.45 14.89 9.18
N TYR A 71 -51.92 13.73 9.56
CA TYR A 71 -52.52 12.41 9.41
C TYR A 71 -52.65 11.67 10.75
N ASP A 72 -53.50 10.64 10.76
CA ASP A 72 -53.69 9.78 11.93
C ASP A 72 -52.50 8.82 12.09
N LYS A 73 -51.67 9.08 13.11
CA LYS A 73 -50.49 8.29 13.48
C LYS A 73 -50.82 6.81 13.75
N SER A 74 -51.95 6.52 14.38
CA SER A 74 -52.37 5.14 14.70
C SER A 74 -52.69 4.35 13.43
N GLY A 75 -53.29 5.02 12.44
CA GLY A 75 -53.55 4.45 11.11
C GLY A 75 -52.25 4.15 10.35
N LEU A 76 -51.28 5.07 10.40
CA LEU A 76 -49.96 4.88 9.80
C LEU A 76 -49.20 3.72 10.45
N ILE A 77 -49.18 3.63 11.78
CA ILE A 77 -48.56 2.52 12.53
C ILE A 77 -49.19 1.18 12.12
N SER A 78 -50.51 1.13 12.01
CA SER A 78 -51.24 -0.07 11.58
C SER A 78 -50.88 -0.49 10.16
N LEU A 79 -50.71 0.47 9.25
CA LEU A 79 -50.25 0.21 7.88
C LEU A 79 -48.81 -0.31 7.87
N LEU A 80 -47.88 0.34 8.58
CA LEU A 80 -46.48 -0.07 8.62
C LEU A 80 -46.33 -1.49 9.19
N LYS A 81 -47.11 -1.82 10.23
CA LYS A 81 -47.18 -3.17 10.80
C LYS A 81 -47.69 -4.22 9.79
N TYR A 82 -48.60 -3.84 8.90
CA TYR A 82 -49.22 -4.76 7.95
C TYR A 82 -48.45 -4.91 6.61
N LYS A 83 -47.94 -3.81 6.05
CA LYS A 83 -47.37 -3.71 4.69
C LYS A 83 -46.04 -2.96 4.59
N GLY A 84 -45.34 -2.71 5.71
CA GLY A 84 -44.08 -1.96 5.73
C GLY A 84 -43.02 -2.45 4.73
N GLN A 85 -42.95 -3.75 4.48
CA GLN A 85 -41.97 -4.40 3.60
C GLN A 85 -42.04 -4.00 2.12
N ILE A 86 -43.21 -3.55 1.64
CA ILE A 86 -43.40 -3.14 0.24
C ILE A 86 -43.62 -1.65 0.08
N LEU A 87 -43.96 -0.96 1.16
CA LEU A 87 -44.44 0.43 1.11
C LEU A 87 -43.40 1.37 0.52
N PHE A 88 -42.12 1.19 0.82
CA PHE A 88 -41.05 2.10 0.37
C PHE A 88 -40.28 1.60 -0.87
N ASN A 89 -40.62 0.42 -1.41
CA ASN A 89 -39.85 -0.20 -2.51
C ASN A 89 -39.92 0.58 -3.83
N HIS A 90 -40.99 1.36 -4.01
CA HIS A 90 -41.27 2.12 -5.22
C HIS A 90 -40.69 3.55 -5.21
N LEU A 91 -40.07 3.98 -4.10
CA LEU A 91 -39.46 5.30 -3.97
C LEU A 91 -38.07 5.37 -4.61
N ASP A 92 -37.74 6.54 -5.15
CA ASP A 92 -36.45 6.80 -5.79
C ASP A 92 -35.35 6.99 -4.74
N VAL A 93 -34.28 6.20 -4.85
CA VAL A 93 -33.11 6.32 -3.96
C VAL A 93 -32.31 7.55 -4.34
N GLY A 94 -31.93 8.35 -3.35
CA GLY A 94 -31.26 9.64 -3.58
C GLY A 94 -32.23 10.80 -3.83
N SER A 95 -33.53 10.62 -3.63
CA SER A 95 -34.49 11.73 -3.53
C SER A 95 -34.57 12.23 -2.09
N GLU A 96 -34.53 13.55 -1.91
CA GLU A 96 -34.71 14.22 -0.61
C GLU A 96 -36.05 13.82 0.04
N ASN A 97 -37.15 13.83 -0.73
CA ASN A 97 -38.47 13.45 -0.23
C ASN A 97 -38.51 11.97 0.21
N ALA A 98 -37.95 11.07 -0.58
CA ALA A 98 -37.92 9.64 -0.25
C ALA A 98 -37.11 9.36 1.03
N ALA A 99 -35.98 10.06 1.19
CA ALA A 99 -35.17 10.01 2.41
C ALA A 99 -35.94 10.52 3.63
N LYS A 100 -36.65 11.66 3.48
CA LYS A 100 -37.51 12.22 4.53
C LYS A 100 -38.63 11.27 4.93
N CYS A 101 -39.25 10.60 3.96
CA CYS A 101 -40.31 9.63 4.21
C CYS A 101 -39.85 8.48 5.07
N ALA A 102 -38.72 7.86 4.71
CA ALA A 102 -38.16 6.76 5.47
C ALA A 102 -37.77 7.18 6.89
N LEU A 103 -37.14 8.35 7.03
CA LEU A 103 -36.72 8.89 8.32
C LEU A 103 -37.92 9.20 9.23
N ASN A 104 -38.96 9.84 8.70
CA ASN A 104 -40.19 10.14 9.41
C ASN A 104 -40.96 8.87 9.79
N ALA A 105 -41.01 7.87 8.92
CA ALA A 105 -41.59 6.56 9.21
C ALA A 105 -40.85 5.88 10.38
N LEU A 106 -39.51 5.93 10.39
CA LEU A 106 -38.72 5.42 11.52
C LEU A 106 -38.99 6.20 12.81
N SER A 107 -39.07 7.54 12.77
CA SER A 107 -39.43 8.35 13.95
C SER A 107 -40.79 7.93 14.51
N LEU A 108 -41.79 7.75 13.63
CA LEU A 108 -43.13 7.32 14.01
C LEU A 108 -43.11 5.95 14.71
N CYS A 109 -42.34 4.99 14.21
CA CYS A 109 -42.17 3.67 14.83
C CYS A 109 -41.55 3.75 16.24
N LEU A 110 -40.66 4.73 16.47
CA LEU A 110 -40.01 4.94 17.77
C LEU A 110 -40.89 5.72 18.76
N GLU A 111 -41.94 6.40 18.28
CA GLU A 111 -42.88 7.18 19.10
C GLU A 111 -43.99 6.33 19.75
N THR A 112 -44.11 5.04 19.42
CA THR A 112 -45.16 4.13 19.94
C THR A 112 -45.06 3.85 21.45
N GLY A 113 -43.91 4.10 22.08
CA GLY A 113 -43.68 3.93 23.52
C GLY A 113 -43.46 2.47 24.00
N ASP A 114 -43.94 1.47 23.25
CA ASP A 114 -43.66 0.04 23.47
C ASP A 114 -42.52 -0.44 22.56
N GLN A 115 -41.38 -0.79 23.17
CA GLN A 115 -40.19 -1.26 22.45
C GLN A 115 -40.44 -2.54 21.65
N SER A 116 -41.29 -3.44 22.14
CA SER A 116 -41.59 -4.71 21.46
C SER A 116 -42.39 -4.47 20.18
N GLN A 117 -43.36 -3.55 20.25
CA GLN A 117 -44.15 -3.13 19.11
C GLN A 117 -43.32 -2.33 18.10
N SER A 118 -42.44 -1.43 18.56
CA SER A 118 -41.50 -0.72 17.68
C SER A 118 -40.63 -1.70 16.90
N LEU A 119 -40.06 -2.70 17.58
CA LEU A 119 -39.19 -3.69 16.95
C LEU A 119 -39.95 -4.52 15.91
N GLU A 120 -41.17 -4.97 16.21
CA GLU A 120 -42.01 -5.72 15.27
C GLU A 120 -42.27 -4.93 13.97
N ILE A 121 -42.52 -3.62 14.07
CA ILE A 121 -42.76 -2.76 12.91
C ILE A 121 -41.47 -2.52 12.14
N ILE A 122 -40.34 -2.29 12.83
CA ILE A 122 -39.03 -2.08 12.20
C ILE A 122 -38.57 -3.38 11.51
N ASP A 123 -38.79 -4.55 12.10
CA ASP A 123 -38.59 -5.86 11.47
C ASP A 123 -39.40 -5.96 10.17
N LYS A 124 -40.67 -5.53 10.20
CA LYS A 124 -41.52 -5.50 9.01
C LYS A 124 -41.01 -4.56 7.93
N LEU A 125 -40.53 -3.37 8.29
CA LEU A 125 -39.96 -2.39 7.36
C LEU A 125 -38.64 -2.85 6.75
N THR A 126 -37.90 -3.67 7.48
CA THR A 126 -36.60 -4.20 7.06
C THR A 126 -36.70 -5.59 6.44
N GLU A 127 -37.86 -6.08 6.01
CA GLU A 127 -37.91 -7.30 5.21
C GLU A 127 -37.22 -7.13 3.84
N THR A 128 -37.04 -5.88 3.37
CA THR A 128 -36.23 -5.54 2.18
C THR A 128 -35.07 -4.61 2.53
N SER A 129 -34.03 -4.61 1.70
CA SER A 129 -32.85 -3.75 1.87
C SER A 129 -33.13 -2.27 1.54
N LYS A 130 -34.19 -1.98 0.76
CA LYS A 130 -34.52 -0.64 0.28
C LYS A 130 -34.73 0.36 1.42
N PHE A 131 -35.43 -0.04 2.48
CA PHE A 131 -35.68 0.84 3.62
C PHE A 131 -34.36 1.26 4.28
N GLY A 132 -33.41 0.34 4.47
CA GLY A 132 -32.07 0.65 4.98
C GLY A 132 -31.29 1.61 4.09
N ILE A 133 -31.40 1.47 2.76
CA ILE A 133 -30.80 2.40 1.79
C ILE A 133 -31.38 3.81 1.92
N LEU A 134 -32.71 3.94 2.03
CA LEU A 134 -33.37 5.24 2.18
C LEU A 134 -32.99 5.92 3.50
N ILE A 135 -32.88 5.16 4.59
CA ILE A 135 -32.36 5.65 5.88
C ILE A 135 -30.89 6.07 5.77
N ALA A 136 -30.06 5.36 5.01
CA ALA A 136 -28.68 5.80 4.78
C ALA A 136 -28.65 7.13 4.01
N SER A 137 -29.50 7.31 2.99
CA SER A 137 -29.58 8.55 2.21
C SER A 137 -30.03 9.76 3.03
N SER A 138 -30.84 9.56 4.08
CA SER A 138 -31.27 10.68 4.95
C SER A 138 -30.13 11.29 5.76
N ARG A 139 -28.99 10.60 5.91
CA ARG A 139 -27.78 11.19 6.51
C ARG A 139 -27.25 12.39 5.73
N MET A 140 -27.44 12.36 4.41
CA MET A 140 -26.96 13.40 3.51
C MET A 140 -27.90 14.61 3.50
N TYR A 141 -29.22 14.37 3.46
CA TYR A 141 -30.21 15.45 3.35
C TYR A 141 -30.65 16.04 4.70
N PHE A 142 -30.72 15.22 5.77
CA PHE A 142 -31.27 15.60 7.08
C PHE A 142 -30.36 15.18 8.25
N PRO A 143 -29.11 15.69 8.32
CA PRO A 143 -28.11 15.20 9.28
C PRO A 143 -28.52 15.38 10.75
N THR A 144 -29.16 16.50 11.10
CA THR A 144 -29.57 16.81 12.48
C THR A 144 -30.70 15.88 12.96
N GLU A 145 -31.77 15.77 12.16
CA GLU A 145 -32.91 14.91 12.46
C GLU A 145 -32.51 13.43 12.47
N PHE A 146 -31.61 13.03 11.58
CA PHE A 146 -31.05 11.68 11.55
C PHE A 146 -30.32 11.34 12.85
N GLU A 147 -29.47 12.24 13.36
CA GLU A 147 -28.73 12.01 14.61
C GLU A 147 -29.68 11.84 15.81
N GLU A 148 -30.72 12.66 15.90
CA GLU A 148 -31.76 12.54 16.94
C GLU A 148 -32.50 11.19 16.87
N ILE A 149 -32.88 10.75 15.66
CA ILE A 149 -33.59 9.50 15.44
C ILE A 149 -32.67 8.30 15.69
N SER A 150 -31.42 8.34 15.22
CA SER A 150 -30.42 7.30 15.48
C SER A 150 -30.18 7.12 16.98
N HIS A 151 -30.07 8.21 17.75
CA HIS A 151 -29.93 8.13 19.20
C HIS A 151 -31.14 7.45 19.87
N ARG A 152 -32.37 7.78 19.44
CA ARG A 152 -33.59 7.11 19.94
C ARG A 152 -33.62 5.62 19.55
N ALA A 153 -33.18 5.29 18.34
CA ALA A 153 -33.19 3.94 17.80
C ALA A 153 -32.23 2.97 18.51
N LYS A 154 -31.11 3.47 19.08
CA LYS A 154 -30.12 2.63 19.80
C LYS A 154 -30.77 1.74 20.87
N ASN A 155 -31.68 2.31 21.67
CA ASN A 155 -32.32 1.59 22.78
C ASN A 155 -33.32 0.51 22.34
N VAL A 156 -33.81 0.58 21.10
CA VAL A 156 -34.81 -0.36 20.55
C VAL A 156 -34.13 -1.44 19.72
N ILE A 157 -33.19 -1.06 18.85
CA ILE A 157 -32.60 -1.96 17.83
C ILE A 157 -31.39 -2.75 18.36
N LEU A 158 -30.62 -2.21 19.31
CA LEU A 158 -29.41 -2.85 19.86
C LEU A 158 -29.68 -3.68 21.12
N ASN A 159 -30.94 -4.08 21.37
CA ASN A 159 -31.31 -4.78 22.60
C ASN A 159 -30.59 -6.16 22.71
N PRO A 160 -29.77 -6.40 23.76
CA PRO A 160 -28.91 -7.59 23.88
C PRO A 160 -29.66 -8.91 24.13
N ASN A 161 -30.97 -8.88 24.37
CA ASN A 161 -31.78 -10.07 24.67
C ASN A 161 -32.21 -10.87 23.43
N VAL A 162 -31.85 -10.45 22.21
CA VAL A 162 -32.19 -11.16 20.96
C VAL A 162 -30.95 -11.88 20.45
N GLN A 163 -30.74 -13.12 20.91
CA GLN A 163 -29.61 -14.00 20.55
C GLN A 163 -29.85 -14.86 19.28
N SER A 164 -30.91 -14.65 18.51
CA SER A 164 -31.11 -15.34 17.24
C SER A 164 -30.47 -14.58 16.07
N SER A 165 -30.03 -15.31 15.04
CA SER A 165 -29.41 -14.77 13.82
C SER A 165 -30.22 -13.60 13.24
N ILE A 166 -29.67 -12.38 13.36
CA ILE A 166 -30.31 -11.16 12.85
C ILE A 166 -30.40 -11.25 11.32
N PRO A 167 -31.57 -11.03 10.69
CA PRO A 167 -31.71 -11.03 9.23
C PRO A 167 -30.75 -10.04 8.55
N PHE A 168 -30.23 -10.38 7.37
CA PHE A 168 -29.28 -9.53 6.64
C PHE A 168 -29.78 -8.10 6.40
N PRO A 169 -31.03 -7.86 5.96
CA PRO A 169 -31.58 -6.50 5.84
C PRO A 169 -31.63 -5.69 7.15
N MET A 170 -31.86 -6.33 8.30
CA MET A 170 -31.79 -5.67 9.60
C MET A 170 -30.36 -5.25 9.94
N ASN A 171 -29.36 -6.07 9.57
CA ASN A 171 -27.95 -5.68 9.69
C ASN A 171 -27.62 -4.48 8.80
N LEU A 172 -28.22 -4.38 7.60
CA LEU A 172 -28.07 -3.21 6.73
C LEU A 172 -28.67 -1.95 7.37
N LEU A 173 -29.85 -2.03 7.99
CA LEU A 173 -30.43 -0.89 8.72
C LEU A 173 -29.53 -0.48 9.90
N ARG A 174 -29.03 -1.44 10.68
CA ARG A 174 -28.08 -1.17 11.78
C ARG A 174 -26.83 -0.46 11.28
N ARG A 175 -26.28 -0.89 10.15
CA ARG A 175 -25.15 -0.25 9.50
C ARG A 175 -25.48 1.18 9.09
N ALA A 176 -26.62 1.40 8.42
CA ALA A 176 -27.07 2.74 8.03
C ALA A 176 -27.19 3.70 9.23
N LEU A 177 -27.77 3.23 10.34
CA LEU A 177 -28.06 4.03 11.54
C LEU A 177 -26.85 4.28 12.44
N PHE A 178 -25.98 3.27 12.60
CA PHE A 178 -25.01 3.24 13.70
C PHE A 178 -23.55 3.21 13.27
N SER A 179 -23.23 2.97 11.98
CA SER A 179 -21.85 3.03 11.52
C SER A 179 -21.46 4.50 11.33
N PRO A 180 -20.56 5.07 12.17
CA PRO A 180 -20.23 6.48 12.10
C PRO A 180 -19.43 6.78 10.84
N LYS A 181 -18.47 5.91 10.50
CA LYS A 181 -17.59 5.97 9.34
C LYS A 181 -17.37 4.58 8.77
N ILE A 182 -16.90 4.51 7.53
CA ILE A 182 -16.46 3.27 6.91
C ILE A 182 -15.03 3.47 6.45
N THR A 183 -14.10 2.84 7.16
CA THR A 183 -12.69 2.81 6.80
C THR A 183 -12.14 1.41 7.00
N LYS A 184 -11.30 0.96 6.07
CA LYS A 184 -10.55 -0.29 6.22
C LYS A 184 -9.21 -0.17 5.52
N ALA A 185 -8.15 -0.63 6.17
CA ALA A 185 -6.83 -0.76 5.58
C ALA A 185 -6.76 -1.97 4.64
N VAL A 186 -7.23 -1.80 3.40
CA VAL A 186 -7.26 -2.90 2.42
C VAL A 186 -5.91 -3.10 1.72
N LEU A 187 -5.15 -2.02 1.47
CA LEU A 187 -3.90 -2.09 0.69
C LEU A 187 -2.66 -2.49 1.50
N PHE A 188 -2.69 -2.33 2.84
CA PHE A 188 -1.51 -2.46 3.70
C PHE A 188 -1.56 -3.67 4.63
N SER A 189 -2.34 -4.69 4.28
CA SER A 189 -2.52 -5.90 5.09
C SER A 189 -1.25 -6.76 5.18
N ARG A 190 -0.34 -6.68 4.21
CA ARG A 190 0.95 -7.39 4.23
C ARG A 190 2.04 -6.49 4.78
N HIS A 191 2.26 -6.56 6.09
CA HIS A 191 3.10 -5.60 6.80
C HIS A 191 4.56 -5.60 6.31
N ASP A 192 5.20 -6.76 6.11
CA ASP A 192 6.60 -6.82 5.70
C ASP A 192 6.81 -6.18 4.32
N LEU A 193 6.01 -6.59 3.33
CA LEU A 193 6.07 -6.01 1.99
C LEU A 193 5.71 -4.52 1.99
N THR A 194 4.74 -4.13 2.81
CA THR A 194 4.35 -2.72 2.98
C THR A 194 5.52 -1.93 3.53
N LEU A 195 6.17 -2.38 4.61
CA LEU A 195 7.33 -1.72 5.21
C LEU A 195 8.47 -1.64 4.20
N MET A 196 8.78 -2.72 3.48
CA MET A 196 9.80 -2.70 2.43
C MET A 196 9.47 -1.68 1.34
N THR A 197 8.23 -1.64 0.86
CA THR A 197 7.82 -0.72 -0.19
C THR A 197 7.83 0.74 0.27
N LEU A 198 7.20 1.03 1.41
CA LEU A 198 7.21 2.35 2.05
C LEU A 198 8.65 2.81 2.26
N SER A 199 9.51 1.92 2.73
CA SER A 199 10.88 2.27 3.04
C SER A 199 11.69 2.72 1.82
N ASN A 200 11.33 2.29 0.60
CA ASN A 200 11.96 2.73 -0.63
C ASN A 200 11.28 4.00 -1.17
N ILE A 201 9.94 4.02 -1.24
CA ILE A 201 9.18 5.13 -1.84
C ILE A 201 9.30 6.44 -1.04
N ILE A 202 9.31 6.37 0.29
CA ILE A 202 9.38 7.56 1.15
C ILE A 202 10.75 8.25 1.05
N LEU A 203 11.80 7.51 0.69
CA LEU A 203 13.14 8.08 0.56
C LEU A 203 13.32 8.79 -0.79
N ASP A 204 12.72 8.24 -1.84
CA ASP A 204 12.85 8.77 -3.19
C ASP A 204 11.87 9.92 -3.49
N SER A 205 10.86 10.15 -2.65
CA SER A 205 9.89 11.23 -2.79
C SER A 205 9.76 12.08 -1.51
N PRO A 206 9.83 13.42 -1.59
CA PRO A 206 9.56 14.29 -0.43
C PRO A 206 8.08 14.25 -0.02
N ASP A 207 7.17 14.02 -0.97
CA ASP A 207 5.73 13.89 -0.73
C ASP A 207 5.16 12.59 -1.32
N PRO A 208 5.44 11.42 -0.70
CA PRO A 208 4.97 10.16 -1.23
C PRO A 208 3.44 10.07 -1.09
N THR A 209 2.77 9.98 -2.23
CA THR A 209 1.32 9.85 -2.35
C THR A 209 0.75 8.69 -1.54
N CYS A 210 1.52 7.61 -1.36
CA CYS A 210 1.11 6.46 -0.56
C CYS A 210 0.74 6.81 0.89
N LEU A 211 1.30 7.88 1.45
CA LEU A 211 0.99 8.31 2.82
C LEU A 211 -0.40 8.92 2.97
N SER A 212 -0.99 9.50 1.92
CA SER A 212 -2.38 9.97 2.01
C SER A 212 -3.36 8.81 2.17
N PHE A 213 -2.97 7.59 1.77
CA PHE A 213 -3.80 6.40 1.89
C PHE A 213 -3.55 5.62 3.19
N LEU A 214 -2.54 6.01 3.97
CA LEU A 214 -2.16 5.33 5.20
C LEU A 214 -2.84 5.99 6.41
N GLU A 215 -3.81 5.31 6.99
CA GLU A 215 -4.49 5.80 8.20
C GLU A 215 -3.62 5.64 9.45
N LEU A 216 -3.78 6.55 10.41
CA LEU A 216 -3.00 6.57 11.64
C LEU A 216 -3.09 5.25 12.45
N PRO A 217 -4.26 4.60 12.62
CA PRO A 217 -4.34 3.29 13.27
C PRO A 217 -3.56 2.19 12.55
N THR A 218 -3.57 2.22 11.21
CA THR A 218 -2.84 1.25 10.38
C THR A 218 -1.34 1.48 10.48
N PHE A 219 -0.93 2.75 10.47
CA PHE A 219 0.45 3.13 10.71
C PHE A 219 0.95 2.63 12.07
N TYR A 220 0.17 2.79 13.15
CA TYR A 220 0.57 2.27 14.47
C TYR A 220 0.79 0.75 14.45
N HIS A 221 -0.07 0.02 13.75
CA HIS A 221 0.08 -1.43 13.60
C HIS A 221 1.37 -1.79 12.82
N LEU A 222 1.63 -1.11 11.70
CA LEU A 222 2.86 -1.27 10.92
C LEU A 222 4.11 -0.91 11.73
N TYR A 223 4.04 0.14 12.54
CA TYR A 223 5.14 0.56 13.40
C TYR A 223 5.46 -0.49 14.47
N LEU A 224 4.44 -1.03 15.14
CA LEU A 224 4.63 -2.11 16.11
C LEU A 224 5.22 -3.36 15.45
N HIS A 225 4.74 -3.72 14.25
CA HIS A 225 5.31 -4.81 13.45
C HIS A 225 6.81 -4.58 13.15
N ALA A 226 7.17 -3.36 12.73
CA ALA A 226 8.56 -2.99 12.49
C ALA A 226 9.44 -3.09 13.75
N VAL A 227 8.91 -2.67 14.90
CA VAL A 227 9.59 -2.80 16.21
C VAL A 227 9.75 -4.28 16.59
N THR A 228 8.72 -5.11 16.42
CA THR A 228 8.81 -6.55 16.66
C THR A 228 9.89 -7.18 15.78
N ASN A 229 9.89 -6.88 14.48
CA ASN A 229 10.90 -7.37 13.54
C ASN A 229 12.32 -6.98 13.96
N TYR A 230 12.53 -5.72 14.38
CA TYR A 230 13.81 -5.25 14.90
C TYR A 230 14.24 -6.03 16.15
N LEU A 231 13.33 -6.26 17.10
CA LEU A 231 13.65 -6.98 18.33
C LEU A 231 13.97 -8.47 18.09
N THR A 232 13.31 -9.09 17.10
CA THR A 232 13.55 -10.50 16.77
C THR A 232 14.81 -10.69 15.93
N ASN A 233 15.04 -9.81 14.94
CA ASN A 233 16.12 -9.90 13.96
C ASN A 233 16.71 -8.50 13.73
N PRO A 234 17.54 -7.99 14.67
CA PRO A 234 18.06 -6.63 14.58
C PRO A 234 19.00 -6.47 13.38
N SER A 235 18.77 -5.41 12.61
CA SER A 235 19.60 -4.98 11.48
C SER A 235 19.76 -3.47 11.52
N LEU A 236 20.81 -2.94 10.88
CA LEU A 236 21.03 -1.50 10.75
C LEU A 236 19.88 -0.82 10.01
N HIS A 237 19.36 -1.48 8.97
CA HIS A 237 18.20 -1.02 8.26
C HIS A 237 16.95 -0.96 9.14
N SER A 238 16.65 -2.02 9.91
CA SER A 238 15.48 -2.03 10.80
C SER A 238 15.63 -1.05 11.96
N ALA A 239 16.84 -0.87 12.49
CA ALA A 239 17.17 0.18 13.47
C ALA A 239 16.83 1.57 12.92
N PHE A 240 17.29 1.89 11.71
CA PHE A 240 17.00 3.16 11.05
C PHE A 240 15.51 3.32 10.73
N LEU A 241 14.84 2.24 10.31
CA LEU A 241 13.41 2.24 9.99
C LEU A 241 12.56 2.66 11.20
N VAL A 242 12.80 2.05 12.37
CA VAL A 242 12.00 2.30 13.57
C VAL A 242 12.35 3.60 14.29
N THR A 243 13.60 4.09 14.18
CA THR A 243 14.04 5.29 14.90
C THR A 243 13.96 6.57 14.07
N ASN A 244 14.02 6.48 12.74
CA ASN A 244 14.08 7.64 11.85
C ASN A 244 12.93 7.63 10.85
N LEU A 245 12.89 6.64 9.95
CA LEU A 245 12.03 6.70 8.77
C LEU A 245 10.54 6.69 9.11
N LEU A 246 10.08 5.74 9.93
CA LEU A 246 8.68 5.67 10.34
C LEU A 246 8.29 6.81 11.28
N VAL A 247 9.23 7.36 12.04
CA VAL A 247 8.99 8.55 12.87
C VAL A 247 8.69 9.76 11.97
N ARG A 248 9.37 9.92 10.83
CA ARG A 248 9.05 10.96 9.84
C ARG A 248 7.66 10.77 9.24
N VAL A 249 7.28 9.52 8.94
CA VAL A 249 5.93 9.18 8.47
C VAL A 249 4.88 9.61 9.50
N TYR A 250 5.10 9.26 10.77
CA TYR A 250 4.22 9.65 11.86
C TYR A 250 4.03 11.17 11.95
N VAL A 251 5.12 11.94 11.93
CA VAL A 251 5.07 13.41 11.97
C VAL A 251 4.26 13.96 10.80
N LYS A 252 4.44 13.39 9.61
CA LYS A 252 3.67 13.78 8.43
C LYS A 252 2.18 13.47 8.54
N LEU A 253 1.84 12.26 8.98
CA LEU A 253 0.44 11.84 9.18
C LEU A 253 -0.28 12.66 10.24
N THR A 254 0.46 13.26 11.18
CA THR A 254 -0.07 14.11 12.24
C THR A 254 -0.07 15.60 11.89
N GLY A 255 0.26 15.96 10.64
CA GLY A 255 0.29 17.35 10.18
C GLY A 255 1.47 18.17 10.73
N GLY A 256 2.49 17.50 11.26
CA GLY A 256 3.72 18.14 11.72
C GLY A 256 4.61 18.61 10.58
N ASP A 257 5.45 19.60 10.87
CA ASP A 257 6.38 20.22 9.92
C ASP A 257 7.52 19.27 9.55
N THR A 258 7.37 18.57 8.42
CA THR A 258 8.37 17.61 7.91
C THR A 258 9.63 18.26 7.35
N GLU A 259 9.59 19.55 6.99
CA GLU A 259 10.77 20.28 6.49
C GLU A 259 11.85 20.42 7.58
N LYS A 260 11.47 20.31 8.85
CA LYS A 260 12.39 20.32 10.00
C LYS A 260 13.10 18.98 10.26
N LEU A 261 12.67 17.89 9.61
CA LEU A 261 13.28 16.56 9.78
C LEU A 261 14.14 16.24 8.57
N SER A 262 15.46 16.41 8.69
CA SER A 262 16.41 15.86 7.71
C SER A 262 16.28 14.33 7.64
N VAL A 263 16.48 13.74 6.46
CA VAL A 263 16.48 12.27 6.23
C VAL A 263 17.41 11.53 7.22
N ASP A 264 18.44 12.23 7.70
CA ASP A 264 19.58 11.64 8.41
C ASP A 264 19.65 11.99 9.91
N ARG A 265 18.59 12.53 10.52
CA ARG A 265 18.63 12.88 11.94
C ARG A 265 17.55 12.18 12.75
N TYR A 266 18.02 11.48 13.77
CA TYR A 266 17.22 11.02 14.88
C TYR A 266 16.47 12.20 15.50
N SER A 267 15.19 12.00 15.84
CA SER A 267 14.41 13.00 16.57
C SER A 267 14.26 12.60 18.02
N ASP A 268 14.98 13.32 18.89
CA ASP A 268 14.83 13.23 20.35
C ASP A 268 13.43 13.65 20.86
N VAL A 269 12.55 14.16 19.98
CA VAL A 269 11.23 14.71 20.33
C VAL A 269 10.11 13.80 19.83
N TYR A 270 10.12 13.44 18.55
CA TYR A 270 8.98 12.77 17.92
C TYR A 270 8.92 11.26 18.19
N LEU A 271 10.06 10.59 18.39
CA LEU A 271 10.05 9.18 18.78
C LEU A 271 9.45 8.98 20.18
N PRO A 272 9.86 9.73 21.23
CA PRO A 272 9.16 9.70 22.51
C PRO A 272 7.67 10.03 22.40
N GLU A 273 7.30 11.01 21.58
CA GLU A 273 5.89 11.37 21.36
C GLU A 273 5.10 10.20 20.78
N LEU A 274 5.60 9.55 19.72
CA LEU A 274 5.00 8.37 19.10
C LEU A 274 4.82 7.24 20.12
N LEU A 275 5.86 6.95 20.90
CA LEU A 275 5.81 5.91 21.94
C LEU A 275 4.78 6.23 23.03
N SER A 276 4.65 7.50 23.42
CA SER A 276 3.64 7.96 24.39
C SER A 276 2.21 7.81 23.85
N LYS A 277 1.98 8.07 22.57
CA LYS A 277 0.66 7.86 21.95
C LYS A 277 0.32 6.37 21.87
N LEU A 278 1.30 5.52 21.54
CA LEU A 278 1.12 4.06 21.53
C LEU A 278 0.76 3.51 22.91
N GLN A 279 1.36 4.04 23.98
CA GLN A 279 0.99 3.70 25.37
C GLN A 279 -0.48 4.01 25.65
N ASN A 280 -0.96 5.20 25.25
CA ASN A 280 -2.32 5.65 25.53
C ASN A 280 -3.39 4.90 24.70
N LEU A 281 -3.06 4.40 23.50
CA LEU A 281 -3.99 3.63 22.65
C LEU A 281 -4.40 2.29 23.27
N SER A 282 -3.55 1.70 24.12
CA SER A 282 -3.83 0.42 24.78
C SER A 282 -5.02 0.46 25.76
N HIS A 283 -5.50 1.65 26.13
CA HIS A 283 -6.56 1.83 27.12
C HIS A 283 -7.95 2.14 26.54
N ASP A 284 -8.06 2.76 25.36
CA ASP A 284 -9.36 3.26 24.85
C ASP A 284 -9.88 2.57 23.56
N GLU A 285 -9.05 1.89 22.76
CA GLU A 285 -9.45 1.34 21.44
C GLU A 285 -9.14 -0.16 21.24
N SER A 286 -9.46 -0.96 22.26
CA SER A 286 -9.17 -2.42 22.27
C SER A 286 -9.86 -3.26 21.18
N GLU A 287 -10.93 -2.75 20.55
CA GLU A 287 -11.67 -3.44 19.48
C GLU A 287 -10.93 -3.40 18.12
N PHE A 288 -10.33 -2.28 17.73
CA PHE A 288 -9.67 -2.15 16.41
C PHE A 288 -8.41 -3.01 16.29
N LEU A 289 -7.68 -3.15 17.39
CA LEU A 289 -6.51 -4.03 17.50
C LEU A 289 -6.89 -5.52 17.58
N SER A 290 -8.18 -5.88 17.66
CA SER A 290 -8.61 -7.29 17.83
C SER A 290 -8.89 -8.05 16.54
N GLU A 291 -9.28 -7.37 15.46
CA GLU A 291 -9.67 -8.01 14.20
C GLU A 291 -8.49 -8.24 13.21
N ASN A 292 -7.37 -7.52 13.33
CA ASN A 292 -6.19 -7.64 12.44
C ASN A 292 -4.98 -8.31 13.12
N ARG A 293 -5.24 -9.13 14.14
CA ARG A 293 -4.28 -9.56 15.17
C ARG A 293 -3.28 -10.64 14.77
N GLU A 294 -3.37 -11.21 13.58
CA GLU A 294 -2.75 -12.51 13.29
C GLU A 294 -1.21 -12.52 13.29
N ASN A 295 -0.48 -11.40 13.42
CA ASN A 295 0.99 -11.41 13.41
C ASN A 295 1.70 -10.43 14.38
N CYS A 296 0.99 -9.76 15.30
CA CYS A 296 1.60 -8.79 16.24
C CYS A 296 1.55 -9.25 17.72
N ASP A 297 1.65 -10.57 17.95
CA ASP A 297 1.47 -11.20 19.26
C ASP A 297 2.55 -10.84 20.30
N TYR A 298 3.70 -10.29 19.87
CA TYR A 298 4.86 -10.14 20.77
C TYR A 298 4.79 -8.93 21.70
N LEU A 299 4.02 -7.88 21.38
CA LEU A 299 4.10 -6.59 22.10
C LEU A 299 2.88 -6.23 22.95
N ASN A 300 1.76 -6.94 22.83
CA ASN A 300 0.48 -6.49 23.42
C ASN A 300 0.04 -7.24 24.70
N GLN A 301 0.77 -8.25 25.18
CA GLN A 301 0.32 -9.03 26.35
C GLN A 301 1.04 -8.69 27.66
N SER A 302 2.19 -8.00 27.64
CA SER A 302 2.92 -7.66 28.88
C SER A 302 4.05 -6.63 28.70
N THR A 303 4.16 -5.95 27.56
CA THR A 303 5.35 -5.15 27.28
C THR A 303 5.28 -3.82 27.98
N ASP A 304 6.21 -3.62 28.92
CA ASP A 304 6.45 -2.34 29.54
C ASP A 304 7.00 -1.38 28.46
N TYR A 305 6.15 -0.50 27.93
CA TYR A 305 6.57 0.50 26.95
C TYR A 305 7.72 1.38 27.46
N SER A 306 7.97 1.45 28.77
CA SER A 306 9.17 2.10 29.31
C SER A 306 10.45 1.33 28.98
N THR A 307 10.37 0.00 28.86
CA THR A 307 11.46 -0.87 28.38
C THR A 307 11.66 -0.72 26.88
N LEU A 308 10.60 -0.59 26.07
CA LEU A 308 10.75 -0.29 24.64
C LEU A 308 11.40 1.09 24.42
N SER A 309 10.98 2.08 25.20
CA SER A 309 11.57 3.41 25.19
C SER A 309 13.04 3.37 25.58
N SER A 310 13.43 2.58 26.58
CA SER A 310 14.83 2.47 26.97
C SER A 310 15.68 1.77 25.90
N ILE A 311 15.15 0.76 25.19
CA ILE A 311 15.86 0.07 24.11
C ILE A 311 16.07 1.00 22.89
N LEU A 312 15.04 1.73 22.48
CA LEU A 312 15.08 2.51 21.23
C LEU A 312 15.81 3.86 21.37
N ILE A 313 15.85 4.42 22.58
CA ILE A 313 16.35 5.78 22.85
C ILE A 313 17.73 5.78 23.52
N ASN A 314 18.22 4.65 24.05
CA ASN A 314 19.42 4.67 24.89
C ASN A 314 20.63 5.30 24.18
N ASN A 315 21.14 6.39 24.76
CA ASN A 315 22.30 7.12 24.26
C ASN A 315 23.50 7.03 25.23
N GLU A 316 23.37 6.34 26.37
CA GLU A 316 24.35 6.36 27.46
C GLU A 316 25.33 5.18 27.46
N ILE A 317 26.15 5.05 26.41
CA ILE A 317 27.33 4.17 26.45
C ILE A 317 28.47 4.81 25.66
N SER A 318 29.69 4.80 26.21
CA SER A 318 30.91 5.20 25.49
C SER A 318 31.04 4.42 24.18
N ILE A 319 31.11 5.13 23.04
CA ILE A 319 31.24 4.53 21.71
C ILE A 319 32.55 3.73 21.65
N ASN A 320 32.45 2.46 21.27
CA ASN A 320 33.60 1.62 20.97
C ASN A 320 33.80 1.58 19.45
N ASP A 321 34.78 2.33 18.94
CA ASP A 321 35.05 2.45 17.49
C ASP A 321 35.43 1.12 16.83
N SER A 322 35.88 0.13 17.61
CA SER A 322 36.22 -1.20 17.10
C SER A 322 35.01 -2.10 16.83
N ASP A 323 33.82 -1.77 17.35
CA ASP A 323 32.61 -2.61 17.27
C ASP A 323 31.34 -1.78 17.03
N LEU A 324 31.42 -0.84 16.10
CA LEU A 324 30.35 0.13 15.82
C LEU A 324 29.05 -0.52 15.34
N ILE A 325 29.12 -1.65 14.63
CA ILE A 325 27.93 -2.33 14.13
C ILE A 325 27.15 -2.95 15.29
N GLU A 326 27.80 -3.76 16.15
CA GLU A 326 27.14 -4.35 17.31
C GLU A 326 26.66 -3.28 18.30
N TYR A 327 27.41 -2.19 18.44
CA TYR A 327 26.99 -1.01 19.21
C TYR A 327 25.68 -0.42 18.66
N THR A 328 25.57 -0.24 17.34
CA THR A 328 24.38 0.33 16.68
C THR A 328 23.18 -0.60 16.79
N LEU A 329 23.39 -1.91 16.69
CA LEU A 329 22.32 -2.90 16.88
C LEU A 329 21.81 -2.96 18.33
N LYS A 330 22.61 -2.53 19.31
CA LYS A 330 22.17 -2.37 20.71
C LYS A 330 21.58 -1.00 21.00
N ASN A 331 21.97 0.03 20.24
CA ASN A 331 21.56 1.42 20.40
C ASN A 331 21.09 1.97 19.04
N PRO A 332 19.84 1.67 18.62
CA PRO A 332 19.37 1.94 17.26
C PRO A 332 19.25 3.43 16.94
N SER A 333 19.19 4.31 17.96
CA SER A 333 19.27 5.77 17.80
C SER A 333 20.55 6.21 17.07
N PHE A 334 21.66 5.48 17.25
CA PHE A 334 22.94 5.77 16.59
C PHE A 334 22.95 5.43 15.09
N SER A 335 21.94 4.72 14.58
CA SER A 335 21.86 4.32 13.16
C SER A 335 21.89 5.52 12.20
N SER A 336 21.40 6.70 12.61
CA SER A 336 21.46 7.93 11.80
C SER A 336 22.87 8.55 11.71
N GLU A 337 23.72 8.29 12.69
CA GLU A 337 25.04 8.93 12.84
C GLU A 337 26.20 8.03 12.42
N ILE A 338 26.01 6.71 12.39
CA ILE A 338 27.07 5.73 12.12
C ILE A 338 27.89 6.06 10.87
N VAL A 339 27.26 6.47 9.76
CA VAL A 339 27.95 6.75 8.50
C VAL A 339 28.84 8.00 8.60
N ASP A 340 28.39 9.04 9.32
CA ASP A 340 29.17 10.25 9.53
C ASP A 340 30.31 10.01 10.52
N HIS A 341 30.04 9.25 11.58
CA HIS A 341 31.04 8.88 12.57
C HIS A 341 32.18 8.10 11.92
N VAL A 342 31.86 7.07 11.15
CA VAL A 342 32.85 6.27 10.40
C VAL A 342 33.57 7.15 9.37
N SER A 343 32.87 8.03 8.65
CA SER A 343 33.52 8.98 7.73
C SER A 343 34.56 9.85 8.45
N GLY A 344 34.30 10.20 9.72
CA GLY A 344 35.25 10.88 10.60
C GLY A 344 36.48 10.03 10.95
N ILE A 345 36.30 8.74 11.20
CA ILE A 345 37.39 7.77 11.45
C ILE A 345 38.27 7.62 10.20
N VAL A 346 37.67 7.46 9.02
CA VAL A 346 38.38 7.33 7.73
C VAL A 346 39.30 8.53 7.49
N ARG A 347 38.83 9.75 7.78
CA ARG A 347 39.61 10.99 7.59
C ARG A 347 40.82 11.11 8.52
N LYS A 348 40.81 10.42 9.67
CA LYS A 348 41.89 10.45 10.67
C LYS A 348 43.00 9.42 10.41
N TYR A 349 42.86 8.56 9.39
CA TYR A 349 43.78 7.44 9.11
C TYR A 349 43.96 6.51 10.33
N ASP A 350 42.86 6.23 11.02
CA ASP A 350 42.88 5.45 12.25
C ASP A 350 42.93 3.93 11.97
N THR A 351 43.64 3.19 12.81
CA THR A 351 43.60 1.71 12.84
C THR A 351 42.19 1.17 13.04
N ASP A 352 41.31 1.96 13.66
CA ASP A 352 39.92 1.61 13.93
C ASP A 352 39.09 1.40 12.65
N PHE A 353 39.44 2.06 11.54
CA PHE A 353 38.71 1.85 10.27
C PHE A 353 38.88 0.43 9.72
N LYS A 354 40.04 -0.19 9.97
CA LYS A 354 40.31 -1.58 9.56
C LYS A 354 39.39 -2.55 10.31
N SER A 355 39.27 -2.37 11.62
CA SER A 355 38.38 -3.15 12.49
C SER A 355 36.92 -2.98 12.05
N PHE A 356 36.54 -1.74 11.72
CA PHE A 356 35.22 -1.43 11.19
C PHE A 356 34.92 -2.19 9.89
N ILE A 357 35.82 -2.17 8.89
CA ILE A 357 35.60 -2.90 7.62
C ILE A 357 35.37 -4.39 7.88
N ILE A 358 36.18 -5.00 8.75
CA ILE A 358 36.04 -6.43 9.08
C ILE A 358 34.65 -6.71 9.70
N SER A 359 34.17 -5.83 10.57
CA SER A 359 32.82 -5.94 11.16
C SER A 359 31.73 -5.77 10.10
N VAL A 360 31.84 -4.75 9.23
CA VAL A 360 30.87 -4.46 8.16
C VAL A 360 30.78 -5.56 7.12
N LEU A 361 31.87 -6.27 6.80
CA LEU A 361 31.82 -7.32 5.78
C LEU A 361 30.81 -8.43 6.11
N ASN A 362 30.49 -8.67 7.40
CA ASN A 362 29.45 -9.60 7.82
C ASN A 362 28.02 -9.04 7.67
N HIS A 363 27.88 -7.71 7.61
CA HIS A 363 26.62 -6.97 7.52
C HIS A 363 26.61 -6.05 6.28
N PHE A 364 27.28 -6.48 5.21
CA PHE A 364 27.64 -5.59 4.10
C PHE A 364 26.43 -5.00 3.38
N ASP A 365 25.46 -5.84 3.01
CA ASP A 365 24.26 -5.41 2.28
C ASP A 365 23.38 -4.48 3.13
N ASP A 366 23.31 -4.75 4.44
CA ASP A 366 22.55 -3.96 5.41
C ASP A 366 23.17 -2.56 5.60
N PHE A 367 24.49 -2.48 5.75
CA PHE A 367 25.22 -1.21 5.81
C PHE A 367 25.16 -0.42 4.49
N LEU A 368 25.27 -1.11 3.34
CA LEU A 368 25.12 -0.49 2.02
C LEU A 368 23.73 0.14 1.87
N ASN A 369 22.68 -0.63 2.19
CA ASN A 369 21.30 -0.16 2.16
C ASN A 369 21.10 1.04 3.08
N LEU A 370 21.65 1.02 4.31
CA LEU A 370 21.60 2.17 5.21
C LEU A 370 22.21 3.44 4.56
N MET A 371 23.40 3.33 3.98
CA MET A 371 24.08 4.49 3.37
C MET A 371 23.33 5.08 2.18
N ILE A 372 22.75 4.23 1.34
CA ILE A 372 21.92 4.66 0.20
C ILE A 372 20.70 5.42 0.73
N ARG A 373 20.04 4.87 1.76
CA ARG A 373 18.83 5.43 2.35
C ARG A 373 19.05 6.75 3.10
N GLN A 374 20.26 6.97 3.62
CA GLN A 374 20.68 8.24 4.21
C GLN A 374 21.23 9.23 3.17
N HIS A 375 21.20 8.90 1.87
CA HIS A 375 21.84 9.71 0.80
C HIS A 375 23.33 10.04 1.07
N LYS A 376 24.02 9.24 1.87
CA LYS A 376 25.45 9.39 2.24
C LYS A 376 26.37 8.47 1.46
N PHE A 377 25.81 7.63 0.57
CA PHE A 377 26.56 6.65 -0.20
C PHE A 377 27.75 7.24 -0.97
N PHE A 378 27.53 8.27 -1.80
CA PHE A 378 28.59 8.85 -2.64
C PHE A 378 29.62 9.64 -1.84
N THR A 379 29.21 10.35 -0.80
CA THR A 379 30.13 11.10 0.07
C THR A 379 31.04 10.16 0.87
N PHE A 380 30.48 9.06 1.38
CA PHE A 380 31.23 7.99 2.02
C PHE A 380 32.18 7.30 1.05
N LEU A 381 31.68 6.89 -0.12
CA LEU A 381 32.46 6.24 -1.18
C LEU A 381 33.65 7.11 -1.62
N GLN A 382 33.45 8.41 -1.84
CA GLN A 382 34.53 9.34 -2.16
C GLN A 382 35.60 9.37 -1.07
N THR A 383 35.19 9.34 0.20
CA THR A 383 36.11 9.39 1.34
C THR A 383 36.98 8.14 1.37
N VAL A 384 36.40 6.95 1.14
CA VAL A 384 37.13 5.66 1.08
C VAL A 384 38.07 5.58 -0.14
N LEU A 385 37.63 6.04 -1.31
CA LEU A 385 38.46 6.03 -2.53
C LEU A 385 39.62 7.03 -2.41
N ASN A 386 39.39 8.21 -1.84
CA ASN A 386 40.44 9.20 -1.59
C ASN A 386 41.49 8.69 -0.59
N LEU A 387 41.07 7.95 0.44
CA LEU A 387 41.98 7.26 1.35
C LEU A 387 42.87 6.26 0.59
N SER A 388 42.29 5.47 -0.32
CA SER A 388 43.05 4.50 -1.12
C SER A 388 44.04 5.20 -2.08
N LEU A 389 43.67 6.35 -2.63
CA LEU A 389 44.51 7.15 -3.54
C LEU A 389 45.69 7.83 -2.84
N SER A 390 45.58 8.15 -1.55
CA SER A 390 46.62 8.84 -0.80
C SER A 390 47.73 7.91 -0.28
N MET A 391 47.51 6.60 -0.28
CA MET A 391 48.46 5.61 0.22
C MET A 391 49.72 5.49 -0.66
N ILE A 392 50.88 5.55 -0.01
CA ILE A 392 52.20 5.49 -0.62
C ILE A 392 52.81 4.09 -0.53
N ASP A 393 53.84 3.82 -1.32
CA ASP A 393 54.49 2.49 -1.38
C ASP A 393 55.08 1.99 -0.05
N ARG A 394 55.18 2.85 0.97
CA ARG A 394 55.63 2.49 2.32
C ARG A 394 54.53 1.94 3.21
N ASP A 395 53.26 2.27 2.95
CA ASP A 395 52.12 1.81 3.76
C ASP A 395 51.89 0.31 3.56
N PRO A 396 51.29 -0.46 4.46
CA PRO A 396 51.05 -1.89 4.24
C PRO A 396 50.22 -2.15 2.97
N VAL A 397 50.60 -3.16 2.18
CA VAL A 397 49.86 -3.53 0.95
C VAL A 397 48.46 -4.01 1.30
N GLU A 398 48.35 -4.72 2.42
CA GLU A 398 47.11 -5.30 2.94
C GLU A 398 46.08 -4.23 3.29
N ASP A 399 46.54 -3.08 3.79
CA ASP A 399 45.64 -1.97 4.16
C ASP A 399 45.13 -1.27 2.89
N PHE A 400 46.00 -1.06 1.89
CA PHE A 400 45.59 -0.54 0.58
C PHE A 400 44.59 -1.47 -0.12
N GLU A 401 44.86 -2.77 -0.11
CA GLU A 401 43.94 -3.77 -0.67
C GLU A 401 42.57 -3.73 0.02
N MET A 402 42.57 -3.67 1.36
CA MET A 402 41.33 -3.65 2.13
C MET A 402 40.47 -2.41 1.83
N TYR A 403 41.06 -1.22 1.83
CA TYR A 403 40.31 0.02 1.57
C TYR A 403 39.81 0.09 0.13
N LEU A 404 40.65 -0.27 -0.84
CA LEU A 404 40.26 -0.27 -2.24
C LEU A 404 39.15 -1.30 -2.50
N TYR A 405 39.30 -2.54 -2.03
CA TYR A 405 38.31 -3.58 -2.27
C TYR A 405 37.00 -3.34 -1.53
N PHE A 406 37.04 -2.70 -0.36
CA PHE A 406 35.82 -2.26 0.31
C PHE A 406 35.07 -1.22 -0.52
N GLY A 407 35.74 -0.16 -0.99
CA GLY A 407 35.14 0.83 -1.89
C GLY A 407 34.62 0.23 -3.20
N LEU A 408 35.38 -0.70 -3.79
CA LEU A 408 34.97 -1.42 -5.00
C LEU A 408 33.79 -2.37 -4.76
N SER A 409 33.68 -2.96 -3.56
CA SER A 409 32.52 -3.77 -3.17
C SER A 409 31.27 -2.90 -3.10
N LEU A 410 31.35 -1.72 -2.49
CA LEU A 410 30.23 -0.78 -2.36
C LEU A 410 29.67 -0.38 -3.73
N ILE A 411 30.54 0.10 -4.64
CA ILE A 411 30.11 0.52 -5.98
C ILE A 411 29.62 -0.68 -6.80
N ARG A 412 30.25 -1.87 -6.69
CA ARG A 412 29.88 -3.04 -7.49
C ARG A 412 28.54 -3.63 -7.10
N THR A 413 28.27 -3.74 -5.80
CA THR A 413 27.01 -4.26 -5.28
C THR A 413 25.89 -3.28 -5.58
N ALA A 414 26.09 -1.98 -5.35
CA ALA A 414 25.12 -0.94 -5.72
C ALA A 414 24.78 -0.97 -7.22
N TRP A 415 25.80 -1.04 -8.08
CA TRP A 415 25.63 -1.20 -9.52
C TRP A 415 24.89 -2.49 -9.90
N GLY A 416 25.22 -3.58 -9.21
CA GLY A 416 24.66 -4.92 -9.41
C GLY A 416 23.17 -5.04 -9.11
N THR A 417 22.56 -4.10 -8.38
CA THR A 417 21.11 -4.08 -8.11
C THR A 417 20.27 -3.83 -9.38
N GLY A 418 20.85 -3.22 -10.41
CA GLY A 418 20.11 -2.87 -11.62
C GLY A 418 19.15 -1.68 -11.45
N ASN A 419 19.19 -0.94 -10.34
CA ASN A 419 18.40 0.27 -10.17
C ASN A 419 18.91 1.36 -11.14
N LYS A 420 18.05 1.81 -12.06
CA LYS A 420 18.42 2.75 -13.14
C LYS A 420 18.91 4.10 -12.59
N ASN A 421 18.25 4.65 -11.58
CA ASN A 421 18.61 5.94 -11.00
C ASN A 421 19.97 5.84 -10.31
N LEU A 422 20.15 4.80 -9.48
CA LEU A 422 21.42 4.58 -8.78
C LEU A 422 22.59 4.35 -9.75
N ARG A 423 22.37 3.63 -10.86
CA ARG A 423 23.40 3.45 -11.90
C ARG A 423 23.76 4.75 -12.59
N GLN A 424 22.77 5.59 -12.93
CA GLN A 424 23.02 6.92 -13.49
C GLN A 424 23.80 7.81 -12.52
N GLU A 425 23.45 7.79 -11.23
CA GLU A 425 24.19 8.53 -10.20
C GLU A 425 25.62 8.00 -10.03
N ILE A 426 25.82 6.68 -10.10
CA ILE A 426 27.16 6.06 -10.12
C ILE A 426 27.96 6.52 -11.34
N GLU A 427 27.36 6.56 -12.53
CA GLU A 427 28.03 7.08 -13.73
C GLU A 427 28.43 8.55 -13.55
N VAL A 428 27.53 9.39 -13.06
CA VAL A 428 27.82 10.81 -12.76
C VAL A 428 28.95 10.93 -11.72
N PHE A 429 28.93 10.11 -10.67
CA PHE A 429 29.97 10.06 -9.65
C PHE A 429 31.33 9.67 -10.24
N ILE A 430 31.38 8.68 -11.13
CA ILE A 430 32.62 8.25 -11.82
C ILE A 430 33.13 9.37 -12.73
N GLN A 431 32.25 10.01 -13.49
CA GLN A 431 32.63 11.12 -14.38
C GLN A 431 33.13 12.35 -13.61
N GLY A 432 32.65 12.55 -12.38
CA GLY A 432 33.04 13.63 -11.47
C GLY A 432 34.31 13.40 -10.66
N GLN A 433 35.02 12.26 -10.83
CA GLN A 433 36.26 12.01 -10.11
C GLN A 433 37.39 12.96 -10.55
N ASP A 434 38.09 13.56 -9.58
CA ASP A 434 39.23 14.46 -9.84
C ASP A 434 40.42 13.76 -10.51
N SER A 435 40.58 12.46 -10.25
CA SER A 435 41.66 11.64 -10.81
C SER A 435 41.19 10.93 -12.07
N GLU A 436 41.71 11.36 -13.24
CA GLU A 436 41.45 10.70 -14.53
C GLU A 436 41.76 9.19 -14.50
N ASN A 437 42.82 8.79 -13.78
CA ASN A 437 43.13 7.36 -13.64
C ASN A 437 42.08 6.61 -12.79
N MET A 438 41.54 7.24 -11.75
CA MET A 438 40.47 6.62 -10.94
C MET A 438 39.18 6.53 -11.77
N LYS A 439 38.82 7.59 -12.49
CA LYS A 439 37.72 7.60 -13.44
C LYS A 439 37.81 6.46 -14.44
N HIS A 440 38.93 6.35 -15.14
CA HIS A 440 39.19 5.26 -16.10
C HIS A 440 39.14 3.88 -15.44
N PHE A 441 39.73 3.74 -14.26
CA PHE A 441 39.75 2.49 -13.51
C PHE A 441 38.35 2.03 -13.11
N LEU A 442 37.53 2.91 -12.52
CA LEU A 442 36.16 2.59 -12.13
C LEU A 442 35.27 2.31 -13.36
N THR A 443 35.47 3.07 -14.43
CA THR A 443 34.76 2.85 -15.70
C THR A 443 35.06 1.44 -16.24
N GLN A 444 36.34 1.07 -16.32
CA GLN A 444 36.72 -0.28 -16.78
C GLN A 444 36.30 -1.38 -15.79
N PHE A 445 36.23 -1.08 -14.49
CA PHE A 445 35.77 -2.03 -13.48
C PHE A 445 34.28 -2.39 -13.64
N LEU A 446 33.44 -1.41 -13.96
CA LEU A 446 32.00 -1.64 -14.22
C LEU A 446 31.75 -2.09 -15.67
N HIS A 447 32.59 -1.67 -16.61
CA HIS A 447 32.53 -2.02 -18.03
C HIS A 447 33.85 -2.67 -18.47
N PRO A 448 34.04 -3.98 -18.22
CA PRO A 448 35.31 -4.68 -18.47
C PRO A 448 35.87 -4.57 -19.90
N HIS A 449 34.98 -4.35 -20.87
CA HIS A 449 35.30 -4.21 -22.30
C HIS A 449 35.81 -2.83 -22.70
N GLU A 450 35.69 -1.83 -21.83
CA GLU A 450 36.23 -0.51 -22.10
C GLU A 450 37.74 -0.50 -21.83
N HIS A 451 38.49 0.11 -22.75
CA HIS A 451 39.95 0.19 -22.68
C HIS A 451 40.41 1.65 -22.64
N PRO A 452 40.22 2.33 -21.51
CA PRO A 452 40.61 3.72 -21.39
C PRO A 452 42.13 3.88 -21.43
N ASN A 453 42.57 5.05 -21.91
CA ASN A 453 43.99 5.40 -21.97
C ASN A 453 44.49 5.89 -20.61
N TYR A 454 45.15 5.02 -19.86
CA TYR A 454 45.73 5.36 -18.56
C TYR A 454 46.95 6.27 -18.67
N ILE A 455 46.98 7.29 -17.81
CA ILE A 455 48.08 8.24 -17.67
C ILE A 455 49.01 7.72 -16.59
N VAL A 456 50.21 7.27 -16.97
CA VAL A 456 51.18 6.79 -15.96
C VAL A 456 51.83 7.99 -15.28
N LEU A 457 51.61 8.14 -13.98
CA LEU A 457 52.26 9.14 -13.15
C LEU A 457 53.49 8.54 -12.45
N ASP A 458 54.57 9.31 -12.36
CA ASP A 458 55.84 8.92 -11.69
C ASP A 458 55.80 9.04 -10.15
N LYS A 459 54.60 9.19 -9.55
CA LYS A 459 54.46 9.28 -8.10
C LYS A 459 54.40 7.88 -7.47
N ASN A 460 55.07 7.72 -6.30
CA ASN A 460 55.14 6.49 -5.50
C ASN A 460 53.85 6.21 -4.70
N TYR A 461 52.70 6.27 -5.38
CA TYR A 461 51.41 5.87 -4.81
C TYR A 461 51.09 4.43 -5.20
N ARG A 462 50.53 3.66 -4.27
CA ARG A 462 50.17 2.25 -4.52
C ARG A 462 49.19 2.10 -5.67
N PHE A 463 48.23 3.02 -5.78
CA PHE A 463 47.27 3.05 -6.88
C PHE A 463 47.94 3.21 -8.26
N ASN A 464 49.04 3.97 -8.37
CA ASN A 464 49.76 4.12 -9.64
C ASN A 464 50.42 2.80 -10.07
N THR A 465 50.86 1.97 -9.13
CA THR A 465 51.39 0.63 -9.43
C THR A 465 50.29 -0.26 -10.02
N LEU A 466 49.07 -0.16 -9.49
CA LEU A 466 47.90 -0.87 -10.02
C LEU A 466 47.51 -0.37 -11.42
N VAL A 467 47.52 0.95 -11.65
CA VAL A 467 47.30 1.56 -12.97
C VAL A 467 48.35 1.13 -14.00
N LYS A 468 49.64 1.05 -13.61
CA LYS A 468 50.71 0.56 -14.48
C LYS A 468 50.47 -0.90 -14.89
N PHE A 469 50.02 -1.74 -13.96
CA PHE A 469 49.67 -3.12 -14.25
C PHE A 469 48.44 -3.21 -15.18
N MET A 470 47.41 -2.39 -14.95
CA MET A 470 46.23 -2.37 -15.80
C MET A 470 46.52 -1.93 -17.23
N LYS A 471 47.34 -0.88 -17.39
CA LYS A 471 47.83 -0.43 -18.70
C LYS A 471 48.56 -1.55 -19.45
N LYS A 472 49.43 -2.28 -18.73
CA LYS A 472 50.17 -3.43 -19.29
C LYS A 472 49.24 -4.56 -19.74
N LEU A 473 48.14 -4.81 -19.01
CA LEU A 473 47.11 -5.79 -19.37
C LEU A 473 46.31 -5.37 -20.60
N ASN A 474 45.98 -4.08 -20.74
CA ASN A 474 45.22 -3.57 -21.87
C ASN A 474 46.07 -3.48 -23.16
N GLU A 475 47.35 -3.12 -23.06
CA GLU A 475 48.24 -2.94 -24.23
C GLU A 475 48.70 -4.28 -24.86
N ASN A 476 48.68 -5.38 -24.10
CA ASN A 476 49.13 -6.69 -24.57
C ASN A 476 47.95 -7.66 -24.77
N SER A 477 47.44 -7.74 -26.00
CA SER A 477 46.41 -8.72 -26.40
C SER A 477 46.84 -10.19 -26.24
N LYS A 478 48.14 -10.45 -26.06
CA LYS A 478 48.73 -11.77 -25.81
C LYS A 478 49.42 -11.88 -24.45
N PHE A 479 49.02 -11.09 -23.45
CA PHE A 479 49.67 -11.13 -22.15
C PHE A 479 49.52 -12.53 -21.52
N GLU A 480 50.61 -13.31 -21.48
CA GLU A 480 50.65 -14.57 -20.76
C GLU A 480 50.73 -14.27 -19.26
N LEU A 481 49.57 -14.33 -18.60
CA LEU A 481 49.48 -14.26 -17.14
C LEU A 481 50.25 -15.44 -16.53
N THR A 482 51.15 -15.15 -15.61
CA THR A 482 51.86 -16.16 -14.82
C THR A 482 51.35 -16.18 -13.39
N LEU A 483 51.62 -17.26 -12.65
CA LEU A 483 51.26 -17.36 -11.22
C LEU A 483 51.87 -16.24 -10.36
N ASN A 484 52.98 -15.63 -10.81
CA ASN A 484 53.61 -14.50 -10.12
C ASN A 484 52.85 -13.18 -10.31
N ASP A 485 52.07 -13.05 -11.38
CA ASP A 485 51.22 -11.89 -11.61
C ASP A 485 49.95 -11.93 -10.73
N VAL A 486 49.53 -13.14 -10.31
CA VAL A 486 48.41 -13.43 -9.41
C VAL A 486 48.83 -13.12 -7.95
N THR A 487 49.05 -11.84 -7.68
CA THR A 487 49.46 -11.27 -6.38
C THR A 487 48.51 -10.15 -5.97
N SER A 488 48.44 -9.87 -4.67
CA SER A 488 47.73 -8.69 -4.17
C SER A 488 48.48 -7.43 -4.60
N PRO A 489 47.80 -6.35 -5.07
CA PRO A 489 46.35 -6.16 -5.24
C PRO A 489 45.84 -6.44 -6.68
N ASN A 490 46.62 -7.16 -7.50
CA ASN A 490 46.35 -7.35 -8.92
C ASN A 490 45.20 -8.32 -9.24
N TYR A 491 44.73 -9.10 -8.27
CA TYR A 491 43.66 -10.09 -8.49
C TYR A 491 42.41 -9.49 -9.13
N ILE A 492 41.99 -8.30 -8.67
CA ILE A 492 40.79 -7.64 -9.19
C ILE A 492 40.95 -7.29 -10.67
N LEU A 493 42.14 -6.87 -11.09
CA LEU A 493 42.45 -6.57 -12.48
C LEU A 493 42.48 -7.82 -13.37
N ILE A 494 42.98 -8.92 -12.82
CA ILE A 494 42.97 -10.22 -13.49
C ILE A 494 41.52 -10.71 -13.67
N LEU A 495 40.66 -10.51 -12.68
CA LEU A 495 39.23 -10.84 -12.77
C LEU A 495 38.51 -9.96 -13.82
N ILE A 496 38.74 -8.65 -13.82
CA ILE A 496 38.21 -7.75 -14.87
C ILE A 496 38.67 -8.22 -16.25
N LYS A 497 39.96 -8.57 -16.39
CA LYS A 497 40.49 -9.06 -17.68
C LYS A 497 39.88 -10.41 -18.08
N ALA A 498 39.60 -11.29 -17.12
CA ALA A 498 38.93 -12.56 -17.40
C ALA A 498 37.51 -12.38 -17.94
N LEU A 499 36.81 -11.31 -17.54
CA LEU A 499 35.50 -10.97 -18.09
C LEU A 499 35.59 -10.43 -19.52
N ASP A 500 36.72 -9.85 -19.90
CA ASP A 500 36.95 -9.28 -21.22
C ASP A 500 37.37 -10.32 -22.28
N VAL A 501 38.00 -11.43 -21.89
CA VAL A 501 38.47 -12.46 -22.84
C VAL A 501 37.39 -13.46 -23.24
N ASP A 502 37.46 -13.98 -24.47
CA ASP A 502 36.51 -14.98 -24.98
C ASP A 502 36.58 -16.31 -24.20
N ASP A 503 37.78 -16.79 -23.88
CA ASP A 503 38.01 -18.02 -23.11
C ASP A 503 38.72 -17.71 -21.78
N PRO A 504 37.99 -17.61 -20.66
CA PRO A 504 38.59 -17.31 -19.36
C PRO A 504 39.24 -18.53 -18.68
N ARG A 505 39.15 -19.75 -19.24
CA ARG A 505 39.67 -20.99 -18.60
C ARG A 505 41.12 -20.90 -18.13
N PRO A 506 42.08 -20.39 -18.94
CA PRO A 506 43.47 -20.29 -18.50
C PRO A 506 43.63 -19.38 -17.28
N ILE A 507 42.85 -18.30 -17.20
CA ILE A 507 42.89 -17.35 -16.09
C ILE A 507 42.23 -17.96 -14.85
N ILE A 508 41.12 -18.68 -15.01
CA ILE A 508 40.46 -19.42 -13.92
C ILE A 508 41.42 -20.45 -13.32
N ASP A 509 42.13 -21.22 -14.15
CA ASP A 509 43.07 -22.25 -13.68
C ASP A 509 44.25 -21.64 -12.90
N LEU A 510 44.67 -20.42 -13.26
CA LEU A 510 45.65 -19.65 -12.48
C LEU A 510 45.07 -19.16 -11.15
N LEU A 511 43.86 -18.59 -11.17
CA LEU A 511 43.19 -18.08 -9.96
C LEU A 511 42.91 -19.19 -8.95
N ARG A 512 42.57 -20.41 -9.41
CA ARG A 512 42.32 -21.58 -8.56
C ARG A 512 43.54 -22.05 -7.76
N GLN A 513 44.75 -21.68 -8.18
CA GLN A 513 45.99 -22.04 -7.50
C GLN A 513 46.31 -21.11 -6.31
N LYS A 514 45.53 -20.04 -6.12
CA LYS A 514 45.70 -19.06 -5.04
C LYS A 514 44.41 -18.94 -4.23
N LYS A 515 44.55 -18.66 -2.93
CA LYS A 515 43.40 -18.31 -2.09
C LYS A 515 43.03 -16.85 -2.39
N LEU A 516 41.88 -16.64 -3.02
CA LEU A 516 41.36 -15.30 -3.27
C LEU A 516 40.88 -14.65 -1.96
N PRO A 517 41.03 -13.32 -1.82
CA PRO A 517 40.51 -12.59 -0.67
C PRO A 517 38.98 -12.56 -0.72
N HIS A 518 38.34 -12.71 0.45
CA HIS A 518 36.89 -12.79 0.55
C HIS A 518 36.30 -11.37 0.70
N PHE A 519 36.05 -10.73 -0.44
CA PHE A 519 35.35 -9.45 -0.53
C PHE A 519 34.19 -9.59 -1.52
N PRO A 520 33.06 -8.88 -1.29
CA PRO A 520 31.89 -8.98 -2.18
C PRO A 520 32.23 -8.72 -3.66
N CYS A 521 33.03 -7.69 -3.99
CA CYS A 521 33.41 -7.44 -5.38
C CYS A 521 34.18 -8.61 -6.03
N VAL A 522 35.11 -9.23 -5.30
CA VAL A 522 35.91 -10.36 -5.78
C VAL A 522 35.02 -11.58 -6.00
N ASP A 523 34.14 -11.87 -5.04
CA ASP A 523 33.22 -13.01 -5.11
C ASP A 523 32.18 -12.84 -6.23
N ILE A 524 31.71 -11.61 -6.45
CA ILE A 524 30.80 -11.28 -7.56
C ILE A 524 31.53 -11.52 -8.87
N LEU A 525 32.64 -10.83 -9.14
CA LEU A 525 33.38 -10.96 -10.40
C LEU A 525 33.81 -12.40 -10.69
N PHE A 526 34.30 -13.12 -9.67
CA PHE A 526 34.67 -14.52 -9.83
C PHE A 526 33.47 -15.39 -10.20
N ARG A 527 32.30 -15.18 -9.58
CA ARG A 527 31.06 -15.86 -9.98
C ARG A 527 30.66 -15.54 -11.42
N GLN A 528 30.75 -14.28 -11.85
CA GLN A 528 30.45 -13.89 -13.24
C GLN A 528 31.33 -14.65 -14.24
N ILE A 529 32.63 -14.77 -13.95
CA ILE A 529 33.58 -15.52 -14.78
C ILE A 529 33.22 -17.00 -14.84
N LEU A 530 32.85 -17.61 -13.70
CA LEU A 530 32.42 -19.01 -13.65
C LEU A 530 31.15 -19.25 -14.46
N THR A 531 30.19 -18.32 -14.40
CA THR A 531 28.95 -18.36 -15.18
C THR A 531 29.25 -18.21 -16.67
N LYS A 532 30.09 -17.25 -17.07
CA LYS A 532 30.54 -17.05 -18.46
C LYS A 532 31.19 -18.31 -19.05
N ASN A 533 31.93 -19.06 -18.24
CA ASN A 533 32.61 -20.28 -18.67
C ASN A 533 31.71 -21.53 -18.68
N GLY A 534 30.40 -21.40 -18.39
CA GLY A 534 29.47 -22.54 -18.40
C GLY A 534 29.77 -23.63 -17.37
N LEU A 535 30.65 -23.36 -16.39
CA LEU A 535 31.03 -24.33 -15.35
C LEU A 535 29.87 -24.65 -14.39
N GLN A 536 28.81 -23.86 -14.41
CA GLN A 536 27.57 -24.14 -13.68
C GLN A 536 26.48 -24.65 -14.62
N THR A 537 26.44 -25.97 -14.82
CA THR A 537 25.44 -26.69 -15.63
C THR A 537 24.02 -26.68 -15.04
N LYS A 538 23.74 -25.92 -13.98
CA LYS A 538 22.39 -25.77 -13.41
C LYS A 538 22.01 -24.30 -13.42
N ARG A 539 21.08 -23.93 -14.31
CA ARG A 539 20.40 -22.62 -14.34
C ARG A 539 20.02 -22.17 -12.91
N GLN A 540 19.58 -23.07 -12.05
CA GLN A 540 19.22 -22.84 -10.63
C GLN A 540 20.30 -22.20 -9.74
N LEU A 541 21.61 -22.35 -10.04
CA LEU A 541 22.67 -21.70 -9.27
C LEU A 541 23.01 -20.29 -9.77
N VAL A 542 22.69 -20.00 -11.04
CA VAL A 542 22.83 -18.65 -11.61
C VAL A 542 21.88 -17.67 -10.92
N TRP A 543 20.80 -18.17 -10.29
CA TRP A 543 19.68 -17.36 -9.82
C TRP A 543 19.68 -17.00 -8.33
N LYS A 544 20.66 -17.47 -7.54
CA LYS A 544 20.81 -17.10 -6.11
C LYS A 544 21.95 -16.08 -5.93
N ARG A 545 21.66 -14.91 -5.35
CA ARG A 545 22.60 -13.77 -5.22
C ARG A 545 23.19 -13.35 -6.57
N VAL A 546 22.31 -13.12 -7.54
CA VAL A 546 22.68 -12.69 -8.90
C VAL A 546 22.73 -11.19 -8.94
N ASP A 547 23.76 -10.67 -9.61
CA ASP A 547 23.79 -9.29 -10.00
C ASP A 547 23.18 -9.11 -11.40
N TYR A 548 22.58 -7.94 -11.63
CA TYR A 548 21.91 -7.54 -12.86
C TYR A 548 22.73 -7.85 -14.12
N ASP A 549 24.02 -7.51 -14.14
CA ASP A 549 24.85 -7.67 -15.35
C ASP A 549 25.05 -9.15 -15.72
N THR A 550 25.08 -10.06 -14.74
CA THR A 550 25.15 -11.50 -15.02
C THR A 550 23.90 -11.99 -15.74
N ILE A 551 22.73 -11.50 -15.36
CA ILE A 551 21.46 -11.83 -16.03
C ILE A 551 21.46 -11.24 -17.45
N MET A 552 21.93 -10.01 -17.61
CA MET A 552 22.05 -9.37 -18.92
C MET A 552 23.05 -10.04 -19.85
N GLN A 553 24.06 -10.74 -19.32
CA GLN A 553 25.01 -11.53 -20.11
C GLN A 553 24.44 -12.92 -20.43
N ASN A 554 23.69 -13.53 -19.51
CA ASN A 554 23.09 -14.85 -19.67
C ASN A 554 21.60 -14.73 -20.03
N ARG A 555 21.34 -14.03 -21.13
CA ARG A 555 19.98 -13.69 -21.56
C ARG A 555 19.17 -14.96 -21.85
N PRO A 556 17.95 -15.09 -21.32
CA PRO A 556 17.03 -16.11 -21.81
C PRO A 556 16.70 -15.85 -23.29
N GLU A 557 16.49 -16.91 -24.08
CA GLU A 557 16.22 -16.76 -25.52
C GLU A 557 14.79 -16.29 -25.77
N VAL A 558 13.86 -16.78 -24.95
CA VAL A 558 12.44 -16.42 -24.99
C VAL A 558 11.91 -16.17 -23.59
N ILE A 559 10.86 -15.33 -23.47
CA ILE A 559 10.27 -15.00 -22.16
C ILE A 559 9.79 -16.26 -21.40
N ASN A 560 9.33 -17.29 -22.12
CA ASN A 560 8.90 -18.55 -21.51
C ASN A 560 10.02 -19.28 -20.75
N ASP A 561 11.28 -19.03 -21.05
CA ASP A 561 12.42 -19.65 -20.35
C ASP A 561 12.49 -19.26 -18.86
N ILE A 562 11.90 -18.12 -18.48
CA ILE A 562 11.92 -17.62 -17.10
C ILE A 562 10.79 -18.21 -16.24
N THR A 563 9.82 -18.89 -16.86
CA THR A 563 8.59 -19.38 -16.19
C THR A 563 8.84 -20.16 -14.91
N PRO A 564 9.74 -21.17 -14.86
CA PRO A 564 9.92 -21.98 -13.65
C PRO A 564 10.36 -21.12 -12.45
N MET A 565 11.29 -20.20 -12.71
CA MET A 565 11.84 -19.32 -11.69
C MET A 565 10.85 -18.24 -11.27
N LEU A 566 10.10 -17.68 -12.23
CA LEU A 566 9.07 -16.71 -11.91
C LEU A 566 8.00 -17.31 -11.01
N ILE A 567 7.60 -18.57 -11.25
CA ILE A 567 6.66 -19.28 -10.38
C ILE A 567 7.23 -19.46 -8.97
N ASP A 568 8.51 -19.83 -8.84
CA ASP A 568 9.18 -19.93 -7.54
C ASP A 568 9.18 -18.59 -6.78
N GLN A 569 9.47 -17.49 -7.46
CA GLN A 569 9.42 -16.14 -6.88
C GLN A 569 8.00 -15.71 -6.49
N LEU A 570 7.00 -16.05 -7.31
CA LEU A 570 5.59 -15.81 -6.96
C LEU A 570 5.16 -16.64 -5.74
N ASN A 571 5.73 -17.83 -5.54
CA ASN A 571 5.52 -18.63 -4.33
C ASN A 571 6.18 -17.98 -3.11
N MET A 572 7.38 -17.41 -3.25
CA MET A 572 8.06 -16.68 -2.18
C MET A 572 7.25 -15.45 -1.76
N ILE A 573 6.83 -14.65 -2.74
CA ILE A 573 5.97 -13.47 -2.53
C ILE A 573 4.63 -13.88 -1.90
N SER A 574 4.09 -15.06 -2.20
CA SER A 574 2.82 -15.48 -1.61
C SER A 574 2.92 -15.91 -0.14
N HIS A 575 4.09 -16.35 0.36
CA HIS A 575 4.20 -16.98 1.68
C HIS A 575 4.74 -16.09 2.83
N ASP A 576 5.12 -14.82 2.59
CA ASP A 576 5.67 -13.82 3.55
C ASP A 576 6.91 -14.24 4.39
N ASP A 577 6.98 -15.48 4.88
CA ASP A 577 8.07 -16.08 5.64
C ASP A 577 9.40 -15.99 4.86
N ASN A 578 10.33 -15.16 5.35
CA ASN A 578 11.67 -14.89 4.80
C ASN A 578 11.75 -14.04 3.52
N LEU A 579 10.70 -13.29 3.18
CA LEU A 579 10.75 -12.42 1.99
C LEU A 579 11.90 -11.40 2.03
N GLN A 580 12.29 -10.90 3.22
CA GLN A 580 13.34 -9.88 3.37
C GLN A 580 14.68 -10.24 2.73
N ASP A 581 15.13 -11.49 2.87
CA ASP A 581 16.45 -11.91 2.37
C ASP A 581 16.48 -12.07 0.84
N GLU A 582 15.35 -12.45 0.24
CA GLU A 582 15.25 -12.77 -1.19
C GLU A 582 14.64 -11.62 -2.02
N PHE A 583 14.05 -10.61 -1.37
CA PHE A 583 13.37 -9.50 -2.04
C PHE A 583 14.28 -8.71 -2.98
N ASN A 584 15.50 -8.38 -2.55
CA ASN A 584 16.44 -7.63 -3.37
C ASN A 584 16.89 -8.43 -4.60
N ASP A 585 17.01 -9.75 -4.46
CA ASP A 585 17.29 -10.65 -5.59
C ASP A 585 16.11 -10.62 -6.58
N ILE A 586 14.86 -10.73 -6.09
CA ILE A 586 13.65 -10.62 -6.93
C ILE A 586 13.62 -9.30 -7.69
N LEU A 587 13.83 -8.16 -7.02
CA LEU A 587 13.87 -6.84 -7.64
C LEU A 587 14.95 -6.74 -8.72
N THR A 588 16.16 -7.22 -8.43
CA THR A 588 17.29 -7.20 -9.37
C THR A 588 16.98 -8.03 -10.62
N ILE A 589 16.42 -9.22 -10.42
CA ILE A 589 16.05 -10.14 -11.50
C ILE A 589 14.93 -9.55 -12.35
N TRP A 590 13.87 -9.04 -11.73
CA TRP A 590 12.73 -8.47 -12.45
C TRP A 590 13.14 -7.21 -13.20
N SER A 591 14.04 -6.39 -12.64
CA SER A 591 14.62 -5.24 -13.33
C SER A 591 15.34 -5.67 -14.61
N ALA A 592 16.19 -6.71 -14.53
CA ALA A 592 16.88 -7.26 -15.69
C ALA A 592 15.92 -7.84 -16.74
N TRP A 593 14.89 -8.60 -16.34
CA TRP A 593 13.91 -9.15 -17.27
C TRP A 593 13.04 -8.07 -17.93
N SER A 594 12.64 -7.05 -17.17
CA SER A 594 11.94 -5.88 -17.69
C SER A 594 12.75 -5.17 -18.77
N ASP A 595 14.06 -5.01 -18.57
CA ASP A 595 14.95 -4.38 -19.56
C ASP A 595 15.23 -5.29 -20.77
N LEU A 596 15.30 -6.61 -20.58
CA LEU A 596 15.56 -7.58 -21.66
C LEU A 596 14.38 -7.75 -22.61
N PHE A 597 13.17 -7.87 -22.06
CA PHE A 597 11.95 -8.16 -22.85
C PHE A 597 11.11 -6.92 -23.14
N GLY A 598 11.39 -5.81 -22.45
CA GLY A 598 10.54 -4.63 -22.40
C GLY A 598 9.49 -4.76 -21.30
N PHE A 599 9.25 -3.66 -20.59
CA PHE A 599 8.32 -3.59 -19.45
C PHE A 599 6.92 -4.11 -19.81
N ASP A 600 6.37 -3.71 -20.95
CA ASP A 600 5.03 -4.10 -21.39
C ASP A 600 4.89 -5.63 -21.50
N VAL A 601 5.86 -6.26 -22.18
CA VAL A 601 5.85 -7.71 -22.42
C VAL A 601 6.05 -8.46 -21.11
N PHE A 602 6.97 -7.99 -20.27
CA PHE A 602 7.22 -8.61 -18.96
C PHE A 602 6.02 -8.48 -18.02
N CYS A 603 5.40 -7.29 -17.93
CA CYS A 603 4.25 -7.04 -17.07
C CYS A 603 3.03 -7.87 -17.50
N SER A 604 2.72 -7.93 -18.80
CA SER A 604 1.65 -8.79 -19.33
C SER A 604 1.90 -10.26 -19.01
N PHE A 605 3.13 -10.75 -19.22
CA PHE A 605 3.50 -12.13 -18.93
C PHE A 605 3.44 -12.44 -17.43
N LEU A 606 3.83 -11.50 -16.58
CA LEU A 606 3.75 -11.62 -15.13
C LEU A 606 2.29 -11.75 -14.67
N ILE A 607 1.40 -10.88 -15.16
CA ILE A 607 -0.03 -10.94 -14.89
C ILE A 607 -0.60 -12.29 -15.36
N GLU A 608 -0.25 -12.76 -16.56
CA GLU A 608 -0.66 -14.08 -17.05
C GLU A 608 -0.30 -15.21 -16.06
N LYS A 609 0.92 -15.19 -15.49
CA LYS A 609 1.34 -16.21 -14.52
C LYS A 609 0.65 -16.07 -13.17
N VAL A 610 0.36 -14.85 -12.72
CA VAL A 610 -0.44 -14.62 -11.50
C VAL A 610 -1.87 -15.10 -11.71
N VAL A 611 -2.48 -14.81 -12.86
CA VAL A 611 -3.82 -15.31 -13.26
C VAL A 611 -3.81 -16.83 -13.26
N TRP A 612 -2.85 -17.47 -13.92
CA TRP A 612 -2.72 -18.93 -13.94
C TRP A 612 -2.62 -19.53 -12.53
N LYS A 613 -1.83 -18.92 -11.65
CA LYS A 613 -1.64 -19.38 -10.26
C LYS A 613 -2.89 -19.20 -9.41
N THR A 614 -3.70 -18.18 -9.68
CA THR A 614 -4.88 -17.81 -8.88
C THR A 614 -6.21 -18.33 -9.46
N ALA A 615 -6.22 -18.82 -10.71
CA ALA A 615 -7.40 -19.35 -11.39
C ALA A 615 -8.08 -20.53 -10.66
N HIS A 616 -7.36 -21.20 -9.75
CA HIS A 616 -7.88 -22.30 -8.94
C HIS A 616 -7.86 -21.99 -7.43
N ALA A 617 -7.59 -20.74 -7.05
CA ALA A 617 -7.67 -20.34 -5.65
C ALA A 617 -9.13 -20.42 -5.16
N TYR A 618 -9.37 -21.19 -4.10
CA TYR A 618 -10.69 -21.33 -3.50
C TYR A 618 -11.11 -20.09 -2.70
N VAL A 619 -10.14 -19.25 -2.29
CA VAL A 619 -10.34 -18.05 -1.47
C VAL A 619 -9.95 -16.79 -2.27
N PRO A 620 -10.88 -15.86 -2.53
CA PRO A 620 -10.60 -14.61 -3.25
C PRO A 620 -9.56 -13.71 -2.58
N ASP A 621 -9.47 -13.73 -1.25
CA ASP A 621 -8.52 -12.90 -0.49
C ASP A 621 -7.06 -13.32 -0.74
N ASP A 622 -6.80 -14.63 -0.88
CA ASP A 622 -5.46 -15.16 -1.22
C ASP A 622 -5.02 -14.75 -2.64
N ALA A 623 -5.96 -14.66 -3.57
CA ALA A 623 -5.69 -14.14 -4.90
C ALA A 623 -5.39 -12.64 -4.83
N SER A 624 -6.24 -11.88 -4.14
CA SER A 624 -6.13 -10.42 -4.00
C SER A 624 -4.80 -10.01 -3.37
N SER A 625 -4.35 -10.73 -2.33
CA SER A 625 -3.08 -10.46 -1.66
C SER A 625 -1.89 -10.66 -2.60
N LEU A 626 -1.87 -11.73 -3.40
CA LEU A 626 -0.79 -11.96 -4.37
C LEU A 626 -0.73 -10.88 -5.45
N PHE A 627 -1.88 -10.49 -6.02
CA PHE A 627 -1.94 -9.42 -7.01
C PHE A 627 -1.45 -8.08 -6.44
N GLY A 628 -1.90 -7.74 -5.23
CA GLY A 628 -1.40 -6.56 -4.51
C GLY A 628 0.10 -6.62 -4.27
N SER A 629 0.62 -7.78 -3.83
CA SER A 629 2.05 -7.95 -3.60
C SER A 629 2.89 -7.80 -4.87
N VAL A 630 2.44 -8.37 -5.97
CA VAL A 630 3.11 -8.23 -7.27
C VAL A 630 3.09 -6.77 -7.73
N ALA A 631 1.98 -6.05 -7.52
CA ALA A 631 1.91 -4.62 -7.80
C ALA A 631 2.94 -3.83 -6.97
N PHE A 632 3.08 -4.10 -5.67
CA PHE A 632 4.09 -3.46 -4.81
C PHE A 632 5.51 -3.65 -5.35
N VAL A 633 5.89 -4.88 -5.73
CA VAL A 633 7.22 -5.17 -6.29
C VAL A 633 7.43 -4.42 -7.62
N LEU A 634 6.42 -4.38 -8.49
CA LEU A 634 6.51 -3.63 -9.74
C LEU A 634 6.56 -2.12 -9.52
N CYS A 635 5.85 -1.57 -8.52
CA CYS A 635 5.93 -0.15 -8.18
C CYS A 635 7.37 0.27 -7.85
N LEU A 636 8.11 -0.59 -7.13
CA LEU A 636 9.53 -0.35 -6.84
C LEU A 636 10.41 -0.43 -8.10
N LEU A 637 10.13 -1.39 -8.98
CA LEU A 637 10.86 -1.55 -10.24
C LEU A 637 10.70 -0.33 -11.16
N VAL A 638 9.50 0.24 -11.20
CA VAL A 638 9.16 1.40 -12.01
C VAL A 638 9.77 2.69 -11.44
N ASN A 639 10.06 2.73 -10.14
CA ASN A 639 10.73 3.83 -9.44
C ASN A 639 10.18 5.23 -9.79
N GLY A 640 8.85 5.35 -9.79
CA GLY A 640 8.16 6.62 -10.04
C GLY A 640 8.07 7.06 -11.51
N ASP A 641 8.49 6.25 -12.49
CA ASP A 641 8.26 6.56 -13.92
C ASP A 641 6.77 6.52 -14.26
N GLU A 642 6.16 7.71 -14.37
CA GLU A 642 4.73 7.90 -14.64
C GLU A 642 4.25 7.17 -15.89
N LYS A 643 5.09 7.05 -16.93
CA LYS A 643 4.69 6.37 -18.18
C LYS A 643 4.57 4.88 -17.97
N MET A 644 5.50 4.27 -17.23
CA MET A 644 5.45 2.85 -16.90
C MET A 644 4.31 2.55 -15.92
N ILE A 645 4.00 3.46 -14.99
CA ILE A 645 2.82 3.35 -14.10
C ILE A 645 1.54 3.31 -14.92
N ASP A 646 1.34 4.30 -15.79
CA ASP A 646 0.14 4.39 -16.64
C ASP A 646 0.03 3.17 -17.56
N LYS A 647 1.17 2.62 -17.99
CA LYS A 647 1.24 1.42 -18.82
C LYS A 647 0.88 0.15 -18.06
N ALA A 648 1.31 0.00 -16.81
CA ALA A 648 0.91 -1.12 -15.96
C ALA A 648 -0.61 -1.11 -15.72
N ILE A 649 -1.19 0.06 -15.45
CA ILE A 649 -2.64 0.23 -15.32
C ILE A 649 -3.35 -0.14 -16.63
N GLU A 650 -2.85 0.31 -17.78
CA GLU A 650 -3.41 -0.04 -19.09
C GLU A 650 -3.38 -1.56 -19.34
N ILE A 651 -2.29 -2.24 -19.00
CA ILE A 651 -2.16 -3.69 -19.15
C ILE A 651 -3.13 -4.43 -18.21
N GLY A 652 -3.24 -3.99 -16.95
CA GLY A 652 -4.22 -4.53 -16.00
C GLY A 652 -5.65 -4.42 -16.51
N LEU A 653 -6.04 -3.26 -17.06
CA LEU A 653 -7.37 -3.03 -17.63
C LEU A 653 -7.64 -3.90 -18.85
N LYS A 654 -6.66 -4.06 -19.75
CA LYS A 654 -6.80 -4.95 -20.92
C LYS A 654 -6.95 -6.42 -20.53
N SER A 655 -6.22 -6.84 -19.49
CA SER A 655 -6.23 -8.22 -19.00
C SER A 655 -7.62 -8.70 -18.58
N ILE A 656 -8.51 -7.80 -18.17
CA ILE A 656 -9.90 -8.13 -17.79
C ILE A 656 -10.68 -8.77 -18.95
N ASN A 657 -10.42 -8.31 -20.19
CA ASN A 657 -11.13 -8.78 -21.38
C ASN A 657 -10.39 -9.91 -22.11
N GLU A 658 -9.09 -10.07 -21.86
CA GLU A 658 -8.22 -11.02 -22.58
C GLU A 658 -8.26 -12.44 -22.00
N TYR A 659 -8.51 -12.59 -20.71
CA TYR A 659 -8.58 -13.88 -20.04
C TYR A 659 -10.04 -14.28 -19.77
N GLU A 660 -10.39 -15.57 -19.85
CA GLU A 660 -11.61 -16.09 -19.21
C GLU A 660 -11.39 -16.01 -17.69
N THR A 661 -11.62 -14.82 -17.13
CA THR A 661 -11.29 -14.49 -15.74
C THR A 661 -12.34 -15.03 -14.80
N SER A 662 -11.96 -15.84 -13.81
CA SER A 662 -12.83 -16.11 -12.66
C SER A 662 -13.06 -14.83 -11.84
N MET A 663 -14.15 -14.77 -11.08
CA MET A 663 -14.39 -13.73 -10.08
C MET A 663 -13.16 -13.42 -9.21
N THR A 664 -12.41 -14.45 -8.78
CA THR A 664 -11.19 -14.29 -7.97
C THR A 664 -10.09 -13.49 -8.70
N VAL A 665 -9.93 -13.71 -10.00
CA VAL A 665 -8.97 -12.97 -10.83
C VAL A 665 -9.41 -11.52 -11.02
N CYS A 666 -10.71 -11.28 -11.22
CA CYS A 666 -11.24 -9.92 -11.36
C CYS A 666 -11.03 -9.09 -10.09
N VAL A 667 -11.26 -9.66 -8.91
CA VAL A 667 -10.97 -9.01 -7.62
C VAL A 667 -9.45 -8.85 -7.41
N GLY A 668 -8.64 -9.81 -7.88
CA GLY A 668 -7.19 -9.66 -7.87
C GLY A 668 -6.68 -8.50 -8.72
N LEU A 669 -7.18 -8.39 -9.96
CA LEU A 669 -6.81 -7.32 -10.89
C LEU A 669 -7.24 -5.93 -10.40
N SER A 670 -8.38 -5.82 -9.71
CA SER A 670 -8.79 -4.55 -9.10
C SER A 670 -7.79 -4.11 -8.02
N GLN A 671 -7.34 -5.04 -7.18
CA GLN A 671 -6.32 -4.79 -6.17
C GLN A 671 -4.98 -4.40 -6.80
N PHE A 672 -4.56 -5.09 -7.86
CA PHE A 672 -3.35 -4.75 -8.61
C PHE A 672 -3.38 -3.29 -9.10
N ILE A 673 -4.48 -2.88 -9.75
CA ILE A 673 -4.62 -1.52 -10.28
C ILE A 673 -4.70 -0.48 -9.15
N LEU A 674 -5.46 -0.74 -8.09
CA LEU A 674 -5.56 0.18 -6.96
C LEU A 674 -4.23 0.35 -6.23
N SER A 675 -3.43 -0.72 -6.11
CA SER A 675 -2.06 -0.63 -5.59
C SER A 675 -1.21 0.33 -6.42
N PHE A 676 -1.25 0.28 -7.76
CA PHE A 676 -0.54 1.27 -8.60
C PHE A 676 -1.07 2.69 -8.42
N VAL A 677 -2.39 2.87 -8.33
CA VAL A 677 -3.00 4.19 -8.11
C VAL A 677 -2.55 4.80 -6.78
N CYS A 678 -2.48 3.98 -5.72
CA CYS A 678 -2.26 4.48 -4.37
C CYS A 678 -0.78 4.56 -3.97
N VAL A 679 0.06 3.66 -4.51
CA VAL A 679 1.46 3.52 -4.07
C VAL A 679 2.40 4.40 -4.87
N CYS A 680 2.10 4.63 -6.15
CA CYS A 680 2.97 5.38 -7.03
C CYS A 680 2.90 6.90 -6.81
N THR A 681 4.00 7.59 -7.13
CA THR A 681 4.10 9.05 -7.10
C THR A 681 3.31 9.70 -8.25
N GLY A 682 2.94 10.97 -8.07
CA GLY A 682 2.30 11.80 -9.10
C GLY A 682 0.78 11.93 -8.97
N ASP A 683 0.11 12.23 -10.09
CA ASP A 683 -1.33 12.56 -10.15
C ASP A 683 -2.21 11.30 -10.05
N TRP A 684 -2.28 10.73 -8.83
CA TRP A 684 -3.13 9.59 -8.52
C TRP A 684 -4.61 9.86 -8.80
N MET A 685 -5.07 11.11 -8.65
CA MET A 685 -6.48 11.47 -8.81
C MET A 685 -6.93 11.32 -10.26
N LYS A 686 -6.09 11.74 -11.22
CA LYS A 686 -6.34 11.51 -12.65
C LYS A 686 -6.37 10.02 -13.00
N ARG A 687 -5.44 9.22 -12.46
CA ARG A 687 -5.41 7.77 -12.68
C ARG A 687 -6.63 7.08 -12.09
N PHE A 688 -7.00 7.45 -10.87
CA PHE A 688 -8.18 6.95 -10.20
C PHE A 688 -9.47 7.28 -10.96
N THR A 689 -9.61 8.53 -11.40
CA THR A 689 -10.77 9.00 -12.19
C THR A 689 -10.91 8.17 -13.46
N ARG A 690 -9.81 7.89 -14.16
CA ARG A 690 -9.81 7.00 -15.33
C ARG A 690 -10.30 5.60 -14.98
N VAL A 691 -9.76 4.99 -13.93
CA VAL A 691 -10.12 3.61 -13.51
C VAL A 691 -11.58 3.52 -13.06
N ILE A 692 -12.08 4.52 -12.32
CA ILE A 692 -13.49 4.60 -11.91
C ILE A 692 -14.41 4.74 -13.12
N ASN A 693 -14.09 5.63 -14.07
CA ASN A 693 -14.94 5.83 -15.25
C ASN A 693 -15.03 4.55 -16.11
N GLU A 694 -13.91 3.86 -16.31
CA GLU A 694 -13.90 2.56 -16.99
C GLU A 694 -14.73 1.51 -16.22
N SER A 695 -14.65 1.51 -14.89
CA SER A 695 -15.45 0.61 -14.04
C SER A 695 -16.96 0.90 -14.18
N MET A 696 -17.33 2.18 -14.25
CA MET A 696 -18.71 2.62 -14.48
C MET A 696 -19.20 2.20 -15.87
N ASP A 697 -18.36 2.36 -16.90
CA ASP A 697 -18.68 1.95 -18.27
C ASP A 697 -18.91 0.43 -18.37
N ILE A 698 -18.10 -0.39 -17.69
CA ILE A 698 -18.31 -1.85 -17.58
C ILE A 698 -19.70 -2.15 -16.99
N ILE A 699 -20.06 -1.51 -15.88
CA ILE A 699 -21.37 -1.72 -15.24
C ILE A 699 -22.51 -1.24 -16.15
N TYR A 700 -22.34 -0.14 -16.89
CA TYR A 700 -23.41 0.36 -17.77
C TYR A 700 -23.58 -0.47 -19.05
N GLN A 701 -22.49 -0.94 -19.67
CA GLN A 701 -22.52 -1.60 -20.97
C GLN A 701 -22.69 -3.12 -20.88
N ASP A 702 -22.13 -3.76 -19.83
CA ASP A 702 -21.99 -5.21 -19.72
C ASP A 702 -22.67 -5.82 -18.49
N PHE A 703 -23.60 -5.10 -17.87
CA PHE A 703 -24.39 -5.60 -16.74
C PHE A 703 -25.02 -6.98 -17.02
N GLY A 704 -24.72 -7.96 -16.15
CA GLY A 704 -25.23 -9.32 -16.26
C GLY A 704 -24.59 -10.18 -17.35
N LYS A 705 -23.48 -9.74 -17.98
CA LYS A 705 -22.81 -10.47 -19.07
C LYS A 705 -21.55 -11.25 -18.67
N GLY A 706 -21.05 -11.16 -17.43
CA GLY A 706 -19.93 -11.99 -16.98
C GLY A 706 -19.08 -11.40 -15.86
N ASP A 707 -17.88 -11.96 -15.71
CA ASP A 707 -16.94 -11.68 -14.64
C ASP A 707 -16.35 -10.25 -14.54
N PRO A 708 -16.26 -9.43 -15.62
CA PRO A 708 -15.76 -8.05 -15.53
C PRO A 708 -16.54 -7.14 -14.55
N GLU A 709 -17.80 -7.47 -14.28
CA GLU A 709 -18.61 -6.74 -13.29
C GLU A 709 -18.01 -6.85 -11.88
N PHE A 710 -17.44 -8.00 -11.51
CA PHE A 710 -16.79 -8.18 -10.21
C PHE A 710 -15.55 -7.30 -10.05
N PHE A 711 -14.81 -7.07 -11.14
CA PHE A 711 -13.69 -6.13 -11.14
C PHE A 711 -14.18 -4.71 -10.83
N ALA A 712 -15.18 -4.23 -11.59
CA ALA A 712 -15.71 -2.87 -11.45
C ALA A 712 -16.30 -2.63 -10.05
N LEU A 713 -17.08 -3.58 -9.54
CA LEU A 713 -17.62 -3.52 -8.20
C LEU A 713 -16.54 -3.56 -7.13
N SER A 714 -15.47 -4.34 -7.33
CA SER A 714 -14.36 -4.40 -6.40
C SER A 714 -13.59 -3.08 -6.33
N ILE A 715 -13.36 -2.40 -7.47
CA ILE A 715 -12.79 -1.04 -7.48
C ILE A 715 -13.65 -0.09 -6.64
N ILE A 716 -14.96 -0.04 -6.89
CA ILE A 716 -15.88 0.87 -6.18
C ILE A 716 -15.91 0.53 -4.68
N LYS A 717 -16.05 -0.75 -4.34
CA LYS A 717 -16.06 -1.25 -2.96
C LYS A 717 -14.82 -0.82 -2.20
N THR A 718 -13.64 -1.14 -2.72
CA THR A 718 -12.38 -0.82 -2.04
C THR A 718 -12.18 0.69 -1.92
N SER A 719 -12.58 1.45 -2.94
CA SER A 719 -12.49 2.92 -2.92
C SER A 719 -13.36 3.55 -1.83
N LEU A 720 -14.56 3.01 -1.59
CA LEU A 720 -15.45 3.44 -0.51
C LEU A 720 -14.85 3.17 0.89
N LEU A 721 -13.91 2.24 1.02
CA LEU A 721 -13.25 1.92 2.29
C LEU A 721 -12.01 2.79 2.57
N MET A 722 -11.58 3.62 1.61
CA MET A 722 -10.31 4.35 1.67
C MET A 722 -10.54 5.87 1.69
N PRO A 723 -10.28 6.58 2.81
CA PRO A 723 -10.62 8.00 2.97
C PRO A 723 -10.17 8.92 1.84
N SER A 724 -8.93 8.75 1.36
CA SER A 724 -8.41 9.59 0.29
C SER A 724 -9.10 9.34 -1.05
N LEU A 725 -9.52 8.11 -1.34
CA LEU A 725 -10.28 7.79 -2.56
C LEU A 725 -11.75 8.24 -2.44
N GLN A 726 -12.34 8.18 -1.25
CA GLN A 726 -13.74 8.55 -0.98
C GLN A 726 -14.09 9.94 -1.54
N THR A 727 -13.20 10.92 -1.37
CA THR A 727 -13.41 12.30 -1.85
C THR A 727 -13.41 12.42 -3.38
N ALA A 728 -12.77 11.48 -4.07
CA ALA A 728 -12.67 11.45 -5.53
C ALA A 728 -13.75 10.58 -6.20
N ILE A 729 -14.64 9.94 -5.43
CA ILE A 729 -15.73 9.11 -5.98
C ILE A 729 -16.81 10.03 -6.60
N PRO A 730 -17.12 9.89 -7.91
CA PRO A 730 -18.13 10.71 -8.58
C PRO A 730 -19.55 10.33 -8.11
N ASP A 731 -20.47 11.29 -8.17
CA ASP A 731 -21.84 11.10 -7.69
C ASP A 731 -22.62 10.06 -8.51
N ASP A 732 -22.27 9.91 -9.79
CA ASP A 732 -22.90 8.95 -10.70
C ASP A 732 -22.72 7.48 -10.27
N VAL A 733 -21.77 7.18 -9.37
CA VAL A 733 -21.53 5.83 -8.82
C VAL A 733 -22.78 5.24 -8.18
N VAL A 734 -23.64 6.06 -7.58
CA VAL A 734 -24.90 5.58 -6.99
C VAL A 734 -25.81 4.93 -8.03
N HIS A 735 -25.84 5.44 -9.26
CA HIS A 735 -26.67 4.90 -10.34
C HIS A 735 -26.15 3.55 -10.83
N ALA A 736 -24.83 3.36 -10.88
CA ALA A 736 -24.23 2.07 -11.18
C ALA A 736 -24.50 1.05 -10.07
N LEU A 737 -24.35 1.43 -8.79
CA LEU A 737 -24.64 0.54 -7.67
C LEU A 737 -26.12 0.14 -7.61
N LEU A 738 -27.04 1.06 -7.92
CA LEU A 738 -28.47 0.78 -8.02
C LEU A 738 -28.81 -0.19 -9.15
N LYS A 739 -28.08 -0.13 -10.26
CA LYS A 739 -28.25 -1.08 -11.38
C LYS A 739 -27.90 -2.51 -10.94
N VAL A 740 -26.88 -2.66 -10.11
CA VAL A 740 -26.38 -3.96 -9.60
C VAL A 740 -27.16 -4.48 -8.38
N ASP A 741 -27.94 -3.63 -7.71
CA ASP A 741 -28.69 -3.95 -6.50
C ASP A 741 -27.80 -4.37 -5.30
N ASP A 742 -26.57 -3.84 -5.22
CA ASP A 742 -25.69 -4.06 -4.05
C ASP A 742 -26.04 -3.10 -2.91
N ALA A 743 -27.06 -3.48 -2.14
CA ALA A 743 -27.58 -2.66 -1.05
C ALA A 743 -26.55 -2.26 0.01
N LYS A 744 -25.57 -3.13 0.29
CA LYS A 744 -24.53 -2.83 1.28
C LYS A 744 -23.66 -1.68 0.76
N CYS A 745 -23.22 -1.75 -0.50
CA CYS A 745 -22.40 -0.70 -1.10
C CYS A 745 -23.14 0.62 -1.29
N ILE A 746 -24.44 0.58 -1.59
CA ILE A 746 -25.25 1.80 -1.68
C ILE A 746 -25.34 2.49 -0.32
N ILE A 747 -25.55 1.73 0.76
CA ILE A 747 -25.51 2.27 2.13
C ILE A 747 -24.13 2.87 2.43
N ASP A 748 -23.06 2.15 2.08
CA ASP A 748 -21.69 2.60 2.30
C ASP A 748 -21.39 3.92 1.57
N TYR A 749 -21.86 4.05 0.33
CA TYR A 749 -21.78 5.28 -0.45
C TYR A 749 -22.44 6.48 0.26
N PHE A 750 -23.67 6.33 0.77
CA PHE A 750 -24.35 7.44 1.44
C PHE A 750 -23.70 7.81 2.78
N ILE A 751 -23.15 6.84 3.51
CA ILE A 751 -22.36 7.10 4.72
C ILE A 751 -21.16 7.98 4.37
N VAL A 752 -20.36 7.57 3.39
CA VAL A 752 -19.17 8.29 2.91
C VAL A 752 -19.51 9.71 2.42
N LYS A 753 -20.56 9.85 1.60
CA LYS A 753 -20.97 11.16 1.06
C LYS A 753 -21.45 12.11 2.16
N SER A 754 -22.19 11.59 3.16
CA SER A 754 -22.63 12.41 4.30
C SER A 754 -21.46 12.96 5.11
N ASP A 755 -20.41 12.16 5.31
CA ASP A 755 -19.22 12.59 6.06
C ASP A 755 -18.41 13.65 5.30
N SER A 756 -18.30 13.50 3.97
CA SER A 756 -17.59 14.45 3.09
C SER A 756 -18.27 15.83 3.04
N GLN A 757 -19.60 15.89 3.17
CA GLN A 757 -20.35 17.15 3.23
C GLN A 757 -20.14 17.87 4.56
N LYS A 758 -20.11 17.14 5.69
CA LYS A 758 -19.85 17.70 7.02
C LYS A 758 -18.47 18.35 7.10
N SER A 759 -17.43 17.69 6.57
CA SER A 759 -16.07 18.25 6.55
C SER A 759 -15.97 19.54 5.74
N ASN A 760 -16.71 19.67 4.63
CA ASN A 760 -16.71 20.89 3.82
C ASN A 760 -17.48 22.04 4.49
N SER A 761 -18.57 21.75 5.21
CA SER A 761 -19.29 22.77 5.99
C SER A 761 -18.47 23.31 7.16
N ASP A 762 -17.67 22.46 7.84
CA ASP A 762 -16.83 22.88 8.97
C ASP A 762 -15.65 23.75 8.52
N ILE A 763 -15.06 23.48 7.35
CA ILE A 763 -14.03 24.34 6.75
C ILE A 763 -14.62 25.72 6.40
N SER A 764 -15.80 25.76 5.78
CA SER A 764 -16.47 27.02 5.41
C SER A 764 -16.88 27.90 6.61
N ASN A 765 -17.13 27.29 7.78
CA ASN A 765 -17.44 28.02 9.01
C ASN A 765 -16.18 28.52 9.74
N SER A 766 -15.01 27.94 9.48
CA SER A 766 -13.74 28.39 10.07
C SER A 766 -13.09 29.57 9.33
N GLU A 767 -13.38 29.77 8.04
CA GLU A 767 -12.88 30.92 7.25
C GLU A 767 -13.63 32.24 7.52
N PHE A 768 -14.71 32.23 8.33
CA PHE A 768 -15.50 33.43 8.66
C PHE A 768 -15.31 33.98 10.09
N GLN A 769 -14.35 33.47 10.86
CA GLN A 769 -13.91 34.11 12.10
C GLN A 769 -12.61 34.91 11.88
N ILE A 770 -12.69 35.98 11.10
CA ILE A 770 -11.76 37.11 11.24
C ILE A 770 -12.32 37.97 12.37
N ASP A 771 -11.62 37.97 13.49
CA ASP A 771 -11.85 38.84 14.63
C ASP A 771 -11.78 40.32 14.16
N PRO A 772 -12.84 41.13 14.31
CA PRO A 772 -12.81 42.52 13.85
C PRO A 772 -12.01 43.46 14.77
N ASP A 773 -11.45 42.95 15.88
CA ASP A 773 -10.73 43.73 16.88
C ASP A 773 -9.23 43.36 16.95
N VAL A 774 -8.48 43.64 15.87
CA VAL A 774 -7.03 43.86 16.00
C VAL A 774 -6.68 45.19 15.34
N ASP A 775 -6.68 46.22 16.18
CA ASP A 775 -6.15 47.55 15.88
C ASP A 775 -4.70 47.45 15.39
N LEU A 776 -4.45 48.11 14.26
CA LEU A 776 -3.14 48.37 13.68
C LEU A 776 -2.29 49.22 14.63
N LEU A 777 -1.20 48.63 15.16
CA LEU A 777 0.02 49.34 15.54
C LEU A 777 1.26 48.50 15.19
#